data_AF-A0A412HY34-F1
#
_entry.id   AF-A0A412HY34-F1
#
_cell.length_a   1.000
_cell.length_b   1.000
_cell.length_c   1.000
_cell.angle_alpha   90.00
_cell.angle_beta   90.00
_cell.angle_gamma   90.00
#
_symmetry.space_group_name_H-M   'P 1'
#
loop_
_entity.id
_entity.type
_entity.pdbx_description
1 polymer ?
#
loop_
_entity_poly.entity_id
_entity_poly.type
_entity_poly.pdbx_seq_one_letter_code
_entity_poly.pdbx_strand_id
1 'polypeptide(L)'
;TFRVEDGKLTITPKSIDPEDEKTGITATDPADSIYNGEAHVNALTVRDTKTGKDLVENKDYTLTYVGDVVNVGTVKIEVKGIGNYTGEFTKRYKITPREYTVTTDSAEKTYDGTALTAGGKIEGIVDGEVVVVHTTGSQTDVGSTLNTYELEWKKASSKNYKLKEEVIGTLTVTEQTIDPGEDPKKPNPNYLGIEISNPSDEVYDGKEHKWSPTVVDKEGNALVEGTDYTVEYATSDFTNVGAIDVTITGIGNYTGTVTRAYKITPKAYTVTTESATKVYDGTALTAGGKVKGIISGETVEFTTTGSRIDEGTSKNTYSLKWNGSAIETNYKLEKVSIGDLTVKAKSIIPDEPDTPEEKKTGITVNEPSDSMYDGQEHKELLTVKDAKTGKELVSGTEYAVAYTGDLVNAGTVTITVTGKGNYTGTFAKAYKITKRPITLTSATESKTYDGNPLTNTSITVSGDGFAKGEGATYEVTGSQTEVGDSANAFEYKLNENTLASNYDITKVVGTLTVTRDTAPVIPAPTPTTPSMPPVVQRVIPKPTPTPTETVEKDRTPKAEPKEEKVEKEKTPKAKTQRFWALMNLICAIVTVLFGLLLLISKRHKDEDDEEEDDETKQQATTNEDEEQEQEKKRGLFTRVLAVLIAIVSVVFFLVTEDMSLAWTWTDQWTIWMVVIGLVQIVVFFVGRKWKNVDDDDEDEQAQQA
;
A
#
# COMPACT_ATOMS: atom_id res chain seq x y z
N THR A 1 -8.53 44.28 -153.05
CA THR A 1 -9.56 43.27 -152.77
C THR A 1 -8.91 42.07 -152.08
N PHE A 2 -8.80 42.16 -150.76
CA PHE A 2 -9.08 41.04 -149.88
C PHE A 2 -10.09 41.58 -148.87
N ARG A 3 -11.13 40.80 -148.69
CA ARG A 3 -12.28 41.05 -147.84
C ARG A 3 -11.81 41.43 -146.44
N VAL A 4 -12.23 42.61 -145.98
CA VAL A 4 -12.74 42.70 -144.61
C VAL A 4 -14.02 41.88 -144.64
N GLU A 5 -13.88 40.56 -144.47
CA GLU A 5 -14.88 39.89 -143.65
C GLU A 5 -14.66 40.49 -142.29
N ASP A 6 -15.70 41.04 -141.67
CA ASP A 6 -15.67 41.65 -140.34
C ASP A 6 -14.93 40.72 -139.38
N GLY A 7 -13.60 40.88 -139.36
CA GLY A 7 -12.69 40.15 -138.54
C GLY A 7 -12.81 40.83 -137.21
N LYS A 8 -13.88 40.49 -136.49
CA LYS A 8 -14.14 40.97 -135.14
C LYS A 8 -12.86 40.73 -134.35
N LEU A 9 -12.07 41.80 -134.13
CA LEU A 9 -10.88 41.74 -133.30
C LEU A 9 -11.38 41.51 -131.88
N THR A 10 -11.49 40.24 -131.54
CA THR A 10 -12.02 39.81 -130.26
C THR A 10 -10.83 39.77 -129.33
N ILE A 11 -10.60 40.87 -128.61
CA ILE A 11 -9.70 40.84 -127.47
C ILE A 11 -10.44 40.04 -126.40
N THR A 12 -10.12 38.75 -126.32
CA THR A 12 -10.56 37.92 -125.22
C THR A 12 -9.83 38.37 -123.97
N PRO A 13 -10.54 38.74 -122.90
CA PRO A 13 -9.90 39.06 -121.64
C PRO A 13 -8.98 37.92 -121.20
N LYS A 14 -7.88 38.28 -120.55
CA LYS A 14 -6.88 37.34 -120.10
C LYS A 14 -7.41 36.54 -118.91
N SER A 15 -7.21 35.22 -118.86
CA SER A 15 -7.58 34.47 -117.64
C SER A 15 -6.75 34.98 -116.47
N ILE A 16 -7.40 35.16 -115.32
CA ILE A 16 -6.75 35.55 -114.06
C ILE A 16 -6.27 34.34 -113.27
N ASP A 17 -6.66 33.12 -113.68
CA ASP A 17 -6.29 31.88 -113.01
C ASP A 17 -4.77 31.63 -113.16
N PRO A 18 -4.00 31.62 -112.05
CA PRO A 18 -2.56 31.39 -112.09
C PRO A 18 -2.18 29.97 -112.52
N GLU A 19 -3.12 29.01 -112.53
CA GLU A 19 -2.87 27.63 -113.03
C GLU A 19 -2.92 27.56 -114.57
N ASP A 20 -3.45 28.57 -115.25
CA ASP A 20 -3.37 28.67 -116.70
C ASP A 20 -1.99 29.20 -117.11
N GLU A 21 -1.04 28.28 -117.33
CA GLU A 21 0.36 28.56 -117.72
C GLU A 21 0.50 29.51 -118.92
N LYS A 22 -0.53 29.59 -119.78
CA LYS A 22 -0.51 30.46 -120.96
C LYS A 22 -0.71 31.94 -120.62
N THR A 23 -1.18 32.27 -119.43
CA THR A 23 -1.46 33.65 -119.03
C THR A 23 -0.26 34.36 -118.41
N GLY A 24 0.55 33.68 -117.59
CA GLY A 24 1.63 34.34 -116.86
C GLY A 24 1.09 35.25 -115.73
N ILE A 25 -0.03 34.87 -115.12
CA ILE A 25 -0.51 35.47 -113.88
C ILE A 25 0.10 34.71 -112.70
N THR A 26 0.53 35.43 -111.66
CA THR A 26 0.90 34.84 -110.37
C THR A 26 0.10 35.50 -109.26
N ALA A 27 -0.22 34.74 -108.22
CA ALA A 27 -0.88 35.26 -107.03
C ALA A 27 -0.11 34.82 -105.78
N THR A 28 0.13 35.73 -104.85
CA THR A 28 0.71 35.36 -103.55
C THR A 28 -0.32 34.62 -102.71
N ASP A 29 0.15 33.70 -101.87
CA ASP A 29 -0.71 33.15 -100.82
C ASP A 29 -0.98 34.23 -99.76
N PRO A 30 -2.24 34.43 -99.33
CA PRO A 30 -2.55 35.31 -98.21
C PRO A 30 -1.88 34.76 -96.94
N ALA A 31 -1.32 35.64 -96.11
CA ALA A 31 -0.70 35.23 -94.85
C ALA A 31 -1.77 34.71 -93.87
N ASP A 32 -1.42 33.73 -93.06
CA ASP A 32 -2.23 33.35 -91.90
C ASP A 32 -2.18 34.46 -90.83
N SER A 33 -3.24 34.56 -90.02
CA SER A 33 -3.32 35.50 -88.89
C SER A 33 -3.60 34.77 -87.58
N ILE A 34 -3.28 35.42 -86.46
CA ILE A 34 -3.66 34.95 -85.12
C ILE A 34 -4.89 35.73 -84.71
N TYR A 35 -5.86 35.04 -84.10
CA TYR A 35 -7.07 35.65 -83.56
C TYR A 35 -6.75 36.88 -82.69
N ASN A 36 -7.37 38.01 -83.02
CA ASN A 36 -7.22 39.27 -82.28
C ASN A 36 -8.56 39.95 -81.96
N GLY A 37 -9.70 39.28 -82.23
CA GLY A 37 -11.05 39.82 -82.02
C GLY A 37 -11.55 40.76 -83.12
N GLU A 38 -10.77 41.00 -84.17
CA GLU A 38 -11.15 41.85 -85.30
C GLU A 38 -11.38 41.01 -86.57
N ALA A 39 -11.96 41.63 -87.62
CA ALA A 39 -12.11 40.98 -88.92
C ALA A 39 -10.75 40.87 -89.62
N HIS A 40 -10.30 39.65 -89.86
CA HIS A 40 -9.09 39.33 -90.60
C HIS A 40 -9.39 39.28 -92.10
N VAL A 41 -9.16 40.39 -92.82
CA VAL A 41 -9.27 40.47 -94.29
C VAL A 41 -7.88 40.46 -94.93
N ASN A 42 -7.26 39.27 -94.97
CA ASN A 42 -5.86 39.14 -95.33
C ASN A 42 -5.67 39.29 -96.85
N ALA A 43 -4.97 40.36 -97.26
CA ALA A 43 -4.77 40.70 -98.66
C ALA A 43 -3.86 39.69 -99.39
N LEU A 44 -4.06 39.58 -100.70
CA LEU A 44 -3.17 38.90 -101.64
C LEU A 44 -2.80 39.86 -102.78
N THR A 45 -1.66 39.60 -103.42
CA THR A 45 -1.26 40.35 -104.62
C THR A 45 -1.38 39.44 -105.84
N VAL A 46 -1.97 39.96 -106.91
CA VAL A 46 -2.04 39.29 -108.22
C VAL A 46 -1.17 40.10 -109.19
N ARG A 47 -0.25 39.44 -109.89
CA ARG A 47 0.71 40.08 -110.79
C ARG A 47 0.65 39.47 -112.17
N ASP A 48 0.67 40.34 -113.19
CA ASP A 48 0.88 39.91 -114.56
C ASP A 48 2.37 39.95 -114.89
N THR A 49 2.98 38.76 -114.90
CA THR A 49 4.43 38.60 -115.13
C THR A 49 4.87 38.98 -116.55
N LYS A 50 3.95 38.96 -117.53
CA LYS A 50 4.25 39.34 -118.93
C LYS A 50 4.33 40.85 -119.12
N THR A 51 3.59 41.60 -118.31
CA THR A 51 3.62 43.09 -118.34
C THR A 51 4.49 43.69 -117.23
N GLY A 52 4.86 42.87 -116.23
CA GLY A 52 5.62 43.29 -115.06
C GLY A 52 4.83 44.11 -114.03
N LYS A 53 3.49 44.18 -114.16
CA LYS A 53 2.62 45.01 -113.31
C LYS A 53 1.83 44.21 -112.29
N ASP A 54 1.69 44.77 -111.09
CA ASP A 54 0.69 44.34 -110.11
C ASP A 54 -0.70 44.76 -110.57
N LEU A 55 -1.65 43.84 -110.45
CA LEU A 55 -3.05 44.08 -110.75
C LEU A 55 -3.69 44.83 -109.58
N VAL A 56 -4.64 45.69 -109.89
CA VAL A 56 -5.31 46.55 -108.90
C VAL A 56 -6.67 45.97 -108.54
N GLU A 57 -6.91 45.75 -107.25
CA GLU A 57 -8.21 45.31 -106.72
C GLU A 57 -9.31 46.33 -107.08
N ASN A 58 -10.51 45.84 -107.36
CA ASN A 58 -11.69 46.57 -107.85
C ASN A 58 -11.53 47.24 -109.23
N LYS A 59 -10.40 47.00 -109.91
CA LYS A 59 -10.17 47.44 -111.30
C LYS A 59 -9.88 46.27 -112.23
N ASP A 60 -8.95 45.41 -111.83
CA ASP A 60 -8.48 44.26 -112.61
C ASP A 60 -9.04 42.93 -112.05
N TYR A 61 -9.35 42.90 -110.75
CA TYR A 61 -10.01 41.77 -110.08
C TYR A 61 -10.83 42.24 -108.88
N THR A 62 -11.69 41.37 -108.36
CA THR A 62 -12.41 41.56 -107.09
C THR A 62 -12.09 40.42 -106.13
N LEU A 63 -12.06 40.71 -104.84
CA LEU A 63 -11.91 39.72 -103.78
C LEU A 63 -13.23 39.52 -103.04
N THR A 64 -13.64 38.27 -102.86
CA THR A 64 -14.76 37.90 -101.99
C THR A 64 -14.26 36.92 -100.94
N TYR A 65 -14.48 37.25 -99.67
CA TYR A 65 -14.10 36.40 -98.54
C TYR A 65 -15.29 35.53 -98.14
N VAL A 66 -15.11 34.21 -98.17
CA VAL A 66 -16.13 33.21 -97.88
C VAL A 66 -15.74 32.45 -96.61
N GLY A 67 -16.55 32.59 -95.57
CA GLY A 67 -16.32 32.00 -94.24
C GLY A 67 -16.45 33.04 -93.12
N ASP A 68 -16.17 32.61 -91.89
CA ASP A 68 -16.06 33.52 -90.74
C ASP A 68 -14.68 34.18 -90.76
N VAL A 69 -14.65 35.51 -90.93
CA VAL A 69 -13.41 36.29 -91.00
C VAL A 69 -12.94 36.80 -89.64
N VAL A 70 -13.69 36.55 -88.56
CA VAL A 70 -13.34 37.00 -87.20
C VAL A 70 -12.82 35.82 -86.38
N ASN A 71 -13.57 34.73 -86.34
CA ASN A 71 -13.25 33.58 -85.50
C ASN A 71 -12.22 32.64 -86.15
N VAL A 72 -11.60 31.80 -85.32
CA VAL A 72 -10.65 30.78 -85.78
C VAL A 72 -11.30 29.87 -86.82
N GLY A 73 -10.59 29.66 -87.92
CA GLY A 73 -11.09 28.90 -89.05
C GLY A 73 -10.23 29.05 -90.29
N THR A 74 -10.70 28.48 -91.39
CA THR A 74 -10.10 28.69 -92.72
C THR A 74 -11.01 29.58 -93.53
N VAL A 75 -10.51 30.72 -93.97
CA VAL A 75 -11.24 31.62 -94.85
C VAL A 75 -10.81 31.36 -96.29
N LYS A 76 -11.80 31.24 -97.18
CA LYS A 76 -11.58 31.10 -98.61
C LYS A 76 -11.67 32.49 -99.26
N ILE A 77 -10.65 32.88 -100.00
CA ILE A 77 -10.67 34.09 -100.85
C ILE A 77 -10.98 33.66 -102.27
N GLU A 78 -12.08 34.14 -102.81
CA GLU A 78 -12.45 33.98 -104.21
C GLU A 78 -12.00 35.22 -104.98
N VAL A 79 -11.11 35.00 -105.95
CA VAL A 79 -10.53 36.06 -106.79
C VAL A 79 -11.17 35.98 -108.15
N LYS A 80 -11.90 37.02 -108.54
CA LYS A 80 -12.61 37.07 -109.82
C LYS A 80 -12.08 38.17 -110.69
N GLY A 81 -11.60 37.81 -111.89
CA GLY A 81 -11.09 38.77 -112.86
C GLY A 81 -12.20 39.67 -113.40
N ILE A 82 -11.91 40.96 -113.52
CA ILE A 82 -12.84 41.96 -114.07
C ILE A 82 -12.13 42.85 -115.10
N GLY A 83 -12.90 43.45 -116.01
CA GLY A 83 -12.36 44.31 -117.07
C GLY A 83 -11.53 43.52 -118.10
N ASN A 84 -10.21 43.73 -118.10
CA ASN A 84 -9.29 43.06 -119.04
C ASN A 84 -8.94 41.62 -118.63
N TYR A 85 -9.40 41.19 -117.45
CA TYR A 85 -9.21 39.85 -116.92
C TYR A 85 -10.55 39.13 -116.77
N THR A 86 -10.57 37.81 -116.99
CA THR A 86 -11.74 36.92 -116.78
C THR A 86 -11.31 35.67 -116.01
N GLY A 87 -12.27 34.80 -115.67
CA GLY A 87 -12.00 33.61 -114.87
C GLY A 87 -11.96 33.92 -113.38
N GLU A 88 -11.76 32.86 -112.60
CA GLU A 88 -11.73 32.91 -111.14
C GLU A 88 -10.78 31.84 -110.60
N PHE A 89 -10.17 32.12 -109.46
CA PHE A 89 -9.43 31.12 -108.69
C PHE A 89 -9.64 31.38 -107.21
N THR A 90 -9.18 30.45 -106.38
CA THR A 90 -9.39 30.54 -104.93
C THR A 90 -8.09 30.34 -104.17
N LYS A 91 -7.91 31.14 -103.13
CA LYS A 91 -6.84 30.98 -102.14
C LYS A 91 -7.45 30.83 -100.76
N ARG A 92 -6.66 30.40 -99.78
CA ARG A 92 -7.11 30.21 -98.41
C ARG A 92 -6.05 30.71 -97.45
N TYR A 93 -6.48 31.25 -96.32
CA TYR A 93 -5.65 31.48 -95.15
C TYR A 93 -6.36 30.94 -93.91
N LYS A 94 -5.60 30.75 -92.84
CA LYS A 94 -6.09 30.32 -91.54
C LYS A 94 -6.02 31.48 -90.55
N ILE A 95 -7.10 31.64 -89.81
CA ILE A 95 -7.11 32.37 -88.54
C ILE A 95 -6.80 31.32 -87.48
N THR A 96 -5.61 31.38 -86.90
CA THR A 96 -5.13 30.43 -85.90
C THR A 96 -5.48 30.90 -84.48
N PRO A 97 -5.71 29.98 -83.52
CA PRO A 97 -6.06 30.35 -82.16
C PRO A 97 -5.04 31.25 -81.49
N ARG A 98 -5.53 32.18 -80.69
CA ARG A 98 -4.70 32.97 -79.79
C ARG A 98 -4.26 32.13 -78.59
N GLU A 99 -2.99 32.22 -78.25
CA GLU A 99 -2.44 31.56 -77.08
C GLU A 99 -2.86 32.27 -75.78
N TYR A 100 -3.26 31.49 -74.77
CA TYR A 100 -3.51 31.99 -73.42
C TYR A 100 -2.77 31.14 -72.38
N THR A 101 -2.53 31.74 -71.21
CA THR A 101 -1.89 31.10 -70.06
C THR A 101 -2.81 31.21 -68.86
N VAL A 102 -2.94 30.10 -68.12
CA VAL A 102 -3.61 30.11 -66.81
C VAL A 102 -2.58 29.94 -65.72
N THR A 103 -2.69 30.74 -64.68
CA THR A 103 -1.86 30.65 -63.48
C THR A 103 -2.77 30.56 -62.27
N THR A 104 -2.62 29.51 -61.48
CA THR A 104 -3.24 29.41 -60.16
C THR A 104 -2.19 29.71 -59.10
N ASP A 105 -2.55 30.44 -58.05
CA ASP A 105 -1.64 30.83 -57.00
C ASP A 105 -1.29 29.64 -56.09
N SER A 106 -0.10 29.69 -55.49
CA SER A 106 0.27 28.83 -54.35
C SER A 106 -0.12 29.51 -53.04
N ALA A 107 -0.46 28.72 -52.03
CA ALA A 107 -0.67 29.22 -50.68
C ALA A 107 -0.19 28.20 -49.65
N GLU A 108 0.14 28.69 -48.46
CA GLU A 108 0.56 27.87 -47.34
C GLU A 108 -0.04 28.37 -46.03
N LYS A 109 -0.42 27.44 -45.16
CA LYS A 109 -0.77 27.74 -43.76
C LYS A 109 -0.46 26.57 -42.84
N THR A 110 -0.49 26.82 -41.54
CA THR A 110 -0.54 25.76 -40.52
C THR A 110 -1.97 25.26 -40.37
N TYR A 111 -2.13 23.96 -40.09
CA TYR A 111 -3.43 23.34 -39.86
C TYR A 111 -4.22 24.11 -38.79
N ASP A 112 -5.46 24.46 -39.10
CA ASP A 112 -6.38 25.21 -38.23
C ASP A 112 -7.83 24.72 -38.34
N GLY A 113 -8.02 23.52 -38.91
CA GLY A 113 -9.33 22.92 -39.15
C GLY A 113 -10.13 23.51 -40.33
N THR A 114 -9.63 24.54 -41.02
CA THR A 114 -10.33 25.16 -42.16
C THR A 114 -9.66 24.83 -43.49
N ALA A 115 -10.42 24.88 -44.59
CA ALA A 115 -9.88 24.65 -45.93
C ALA A 115 -8.96 25.80 -46.38
N LEU A 116 -7.79 25.47 -46.93
CA LEU A 116 -6.94 26.40 -47.67
C LEU A 116 -7.38 26.47 -49.13
N THR A 117 -7.56 27.67 -49.66
CA THR A 117 -7.84 27.95 -51.08
C THR A 117 -6.97 29.09 -51.57
N ALA A 118 -6.59 29.10 -52.84
CA ALA A 118 -5.85 30.19 -53.45
C ALA A 118 -6.47 30.64 -54.78
N GLY A 119 -6.23 31.90 -55.15
CA GLY A 119 -6.77 32.51 -56.35
C GLY A 119 -6.11 32.02 -57.64
N GLY A 120 -6.52 32.60 -58.76
CA GLY A 120 -5.94 32.32 -60.06
C GLY A 120 -6.30 33.40 -61.07
N LYS A 121 -5.54 33.44 -62.16
CA LYS A 121 -5.70 34.41 -63.25
C LYS A 121 -5.47 33.78 -64.61
N ILE A 122 -6.02 34.43 -65.63
CA ILE A 122 -5.83 34.08 -67.04
C ILE A 122 -5.25 35.29 -67.78
N GLU A 123 -4.27 35.02 -68.64
CA GLU A 123 -3.58 36.03 -69.46
C GLU A 123 -3.63 35.63 -70.94
N GLY A 124 -3.56 36.62 -71.84
CA GLY A 124 -3.60 36.38 -73.29
C GLY A 124 -4.99 36.49 -73.93
N ILE A 125 -6.02 36.84 -73.17
CA ILE A 125 -7.37 37.10 -73.68
C ILE A 125 -7.45 38.48 -74.37
N VAL A 126 -8.20 38.57 -75.46
CA VAL A 126 -8.42 39.82 -76.22
C VAL A 126 -9.20 40.82 -75.37
N ASP A 127 -8.86 42.10 -75.50
CA ASP A 127 -9.54 43.18 -74.76
C ASP A 127 -11.04 43.26 -75.10
N GLY A 128 -11.88 43.42 -74.08
CA GLY A 128 -13.34 43.38 -74.20
C GLY A 128 -13.97 41.98 -74.16
N GLU A 129 -13.19 40.91 -74.29
CA GLU A 129 -13.65 39.54 -74.06
C GLU A 129 -13.52 39.14 -72.58
N VAL A 130 -14.35 38.19 -72.13
CA VAL A 130 -14.41 37.80 -70.71
C VAL A 130 -14.36 36.28 -70.58
N VAL A 131 -13.33 35.82 -69.89
CA VAL A 131 -13.16 34.44 -69.39
C VAL A 131 -12.96 34.54 -67.88
N VAL A 132 -13.75 33.79 -67.11
CA VAL A 132 -13.63 33.76 -65.65
C VAL A 132 -12.87 32.50 -65.26
N VAL A 133 -11.89 32.65 -64.39
CA VAL A 133 -11.17 31.53 -63.76
C VAL A 133 -11.83 31.26 -62.42
N HIS A 134 -12.39 30.06 -62.26
CA HIS A 134 -12.87 29.57 -60.97
C HIS A 134 -11.81 28.63 -60.40
N THR A 135 -11.13 29.02 -59.33
CA THR A 135 -10.23 28.08 -58.65
C THR A 135 -11.04 27.13 -57.79
N THR A 136 -10.74 25.84 -57.93
CA THR A 136 -11.45 24.72 -57.32
C THR A 136 -10.56 23.92 -56.37
N GLY A 137 -9.25 24.23 -56.31
CA GLY A 137 -8.32 23.56 -55.42
C GLY A 137 -8.61 23.87 -53.95
N SER A 138 -8.55 22.85 -53.12
CA SER A 138 -8.74 22.95 -51.68
C SER A 138 -7.88 21.93 -50.94
N GLN A 139 -7.28 22.33 -49.83
CA GLN A 139 -6.52 21.46 -48.93
C GLN A 139 -6.87 21.78 -47.47
N THR A 140 -7.33 20.79 -46.70
CA THR A 140 -7.65 20.99 -45.27
C THR A 140 -6.61 20.29 -44.39
N ASP A 141 -6.41 18.99 -44.61
CA ASP A 141 -5.45 18.19 -43.84
C ASP A 141 -4.01 18.51 -44.22
N VAL A 142 -3.09 18.12 -43.35
CA VAL A 142 -1.65 18.28 -43.56
C VAL A 142 -1.22 17.58 -44.85
N GLY A 143 -0.41 18.30 -45.64
CA GLY A 143 0.11 17.82 -46.91
C GLY A 143 0.14 18.91 -47.97
N SER A 144 0.43 18.49 -49.20
CA SER A 144 0.49 19.37 -50.35
C SER A 144 -0.33 18.81 -51.51
N THR A 145 -1.18 19.65 -52.09
CA THR A 145 -1.94 19.33 -53.30
C THR A 145 -1.76 20.42 -54.34
N LEU A 146 -1.91 20.07 -55.62
CA LEU A 146 -1.94 21.07 -56.69
C LEU A 146 -3.24 21.85 -56.60
N ASN A 147 -3.17 23.16 -56.83
CA ASN A 147 -4.36 23.97 -57.02
C ASN A 147 -5.03 23.55 -58.34
N THR A 148 -6.34 23.69 -58.44
CA THR A 148 -7.10 23.32 -59.65
C THR A 148 -8.01 24.46 -60.06
N TYR A 149 -8.45 24.45 -61.31
CA TYR A 149 -9.28 25.51 -61.85
C TYR A 149 -10.24 25.01 -62.94
N GLU A 150 -11.32 25.76 -63.12
CA GLU A 150 -12.25 25.63 -64.25
C GLU A 150 -12.40 26.99 -64.95
N LEU A 151 -12.56 26.96 -66.27
CA LEU A 151 -12.74 28.18 -67.07
C LEU A 151 -14.20 28.33 -67.53
N GLU A 152 -14.77 29.50 -67.24
CA GLU A 152 -16.08 29.89 -67.72
C GLU A 152 -15.94 30.93 -68.85
N TRP A 153 -16.21 30.51 -70.09
CA TRP A 153 -16.13 31.34 -71.29
C TRP A 153 -17.44 32.12 -71.48
N LYS A 154 -17.44 33.43 -71.18
CA LYS A 154 -18.67 34.27 -71.21
C LYS A 154 -18.81 35.06 -72.51
N LYS A 155 -17.92 36.02 -72.73
CA LYS A 155 -17.91 36.90 -73.91
C LYS A 155 -16.78 36.53 -74.88
N ALA A 156 -16.31 35.29 -74.78
CA ALA A 156 -15.23 34.72 -75.56
C ALA A 156 -15.68 33.34 -76.04
N SER A 157 -15.23 32.94 -77.22
CA SER A 157 -15.43 31.57 -77.70
C SER A 157 -14.17 30.77 -77.44
N SER A 158 -14.27 29.66 -76.70
CA SER A 158 -13.12 28.78 -76.42
C SER A 158 -12.43 28.25 -77.69
N LYS A 159 -13.15 28.19 -78.81
CA LYS A 159 -12.60 27.80 -80.12
C LYS A 159 -11.56 28.78 -80.67
N ASN A 160 -11.59 30.03 -80.23
CA ASN A 160 -10.66 31.06 -80.69
C ASN A 160 -9.32 31.04 -79.96
N TYR A 161 -9.20 30.18 -78.94
CA TYR A 161 -8.10 30.17 -78.02
C TYR A 161 -7.48 28.78 -77.93
N LYS A 162 -6.17 28.76 -77.68
CA LYS A 162 -5.43 27.54 -77.42
C LYS A 162 -4.58 27.75 -76.17
N LEU A 163 -4.69 26.82 -75.24
CA LEU A 163 -3.84 26.82 -74.05
C LEU A 163 -2.38 26.70 -74.49
N LYS A 164 -1.57 27.65 -74.04
CA LYS A 164 -0.12 27.65 -74.22
C LYS A 164 0.58 26.94 -73.08
N GLU A 165 0.25 27.34 -71.87
CA GLU A 165 0.93 26.92 -70.65
C GLU A 165 -0.03 27.02 -69.46
N GLU A 166 0.11 26.07 -68.54
CA GLU A 166 -0.51 26.10 -67.22
C GLU A 166 0.58 26.19 -66.18
N VAL A 167 0.49 27.20 -65.32
CA VAL A 167 1.36 27.37 -64.16
C VAL A 167 0.52 27.08 -62.92
N ILE A 168 0.55 25.83 -62.48
CA ILE A 168 -0.27 25.36 -61.36
C ILE A 168 0.45 25.58 -60.04
N GLY A 169 -0.22 26.27 -59.12
CA GLY A 169 0.26 26.56 -57.77
C GLY A 169 0.05 25.36 -56.87
N THR A 170 0.68 25.37 -55.70
CA THR A 170 0.57 24.32 -54.69
C THR A 170 -0.10 24.88 -53.44
N LEU A 171 -1.05 24.12 -52.89
CA LEU A 171 -1.67 24.39 -51.60
C LEU A 171 -1.00 23.49 -50.58
N THR A 172 -0.34 24.08 -49.57
CA THR A 172 0.38 23.34 -48.54
C THR A 172 -0.19 23.64 -47.16
N VAL A 173 -0.57 22.60 -46.43
CA VAL A 173 -0.92 22.69 -45.01
C VAL A 173 0.15 21.98 -44.20
N THR A 174 0.73 22.70 -43.24
CA THR A 174 1.76 22.18 -42.33
C THR A 174 1.16 21.77 -40.99
N GLU A 175 1.79 20.80 -40.32
CA GLU A 175 1.35 20.28 -39.02
C GLU A 175 1.30 21.40 -37.96
N GLN A 176 0.24 21.38 -37.15
CA GLN A 176 0.11 22.22 -35.96
C GLN A 176 0.80 21.53 -34.78
N THR A 177 1.69 22.22 -34.08
CA THR A 177 2.30 21.64 -32.87
C THR A 177 1.38 21.77 -31.66
N ILE A 178 1.29 20.72 -30.84
CA ILE A 178 0.67 20.76 -29.51
C ILE A 178 1.61 21.35 -28.44
N ASP A 179 2.91 21.40 -28.72
CA ASP A 179 3.92 21.96 -27.83
C ASP A 179 4.02 23.50 -28.02
N PRO A 180 3.67 24.31 -27.01
CA PRO A 180 3.82 25.76 -27.07
C PRO A 180 5.29 26.22 -27.09
N GLY A 181 6.25 25.38 -26.71
CA GLY A 181 7.65 25.71 -26.52
C GLY A 181 7.98 26.22 -25.11
N GLU A 182 9.28 26.23 -24.77
CA GLU A 182 9.74 26.57 -23.41
C GLU A 182 9.61 28.05 -23.03
N ASP A 183 9.69 28.97 -24.01
CA ASP A 183 9.58 30.41 -23.79
C ASP A 183 8.20 30.94 -24.23
N PRO A 184 7.32 31.33 -23.29
CA PRO A 184 6.01 31.89 -23.64
C PRO A 184 6.07 33.16 -24.50
N LYS A 185 7.20 33.88 -24.51
CA LYS A 185 7.39 35.08 -25.35
C LYS A 185 7.84 34.73 -26.77
N LYS A 186 8.28 33.49 -26.98
CA LYS A 186 8.72 32.96 -28.26
C LYS A 186 8.17 31.54 -28.44
N PRO A 187 6.84 31.41 -28.57
CA PRO A 187 6.23 30.11 -28.76
C PRO A 187 6.70 29.47 -30.06
N ASN A 188 6.50 28.16 -30.17
CA ASN A 188 6.74 27.45 -31.42
C ASN A 188 5.90 28.10 -32.56
N PRO A 189 6.50 28.41 -33.73
CA PRO A 189 5.82 29.12 -34.81
C PRO A 189 4.55 28.42 -35.32
N ASN A 190 4.45 27.09 -35.21
CA ASN A 190 3.29 26.32 -35.64
C ASN A 190 2.29 26.05 -34.51
N TYR A 191 2.44 26.69 -33.34
CA TYR A 191 1.52 26.54 -32.22
C TYR A 191 0.35 27.50 -32.36
N LEU A 192 -0.85 26.95 -32.49
CA LEU A 192 -2.10 27.71 -32.61
C LEU A 192 -3.03 27.48 -31.42
N GLY A 193 -2.49 27.54 -30.19
CA GLY A 193 -3.31 27.64 -28.97
C GLY A 193 -3.96 26.35 -28.49
N ILE A 194 -3.30 25.19 -28.64
CA ILE A 194 -3.76 23.94 -28.04
C ILE A 194 -3.71 24.02 -26.51
N GLU A 195 -4.83 23.77 -25.84
CA GLU A 195 -4.87 23.70 -24.39
C GLU A 195 -4.89 22.24 -23.92
N ILE A 196 -3.95 21.90 -23.05
CA ILE A 196 -3.88 20.60 -22.38
C ILE A 196 -4.12 20.82 -20.90
N SER A 197 -5.11 20.13 -20.33
CA SER A 197 -5.39 20.15 -18.89
C SER A 197 -4.14 19.78 -18.05
N ASN A 198 -4.11 20.19 -16.78
CA ASN A 198 -3.03 19.81 -15.87
C ASN A 198 -3.51 18.73 -14.89
N PRO A 199 -2.67 17.73 -14.56
CA PRO A 199 -3.00 16.78 -13.49
C PRO A 199 -2.89 17.41 -12.10
N SER A 200 -3.44 16.74 -11.10
CA SER A 200 -3.28 17.04 -9.68
C SER A 200 -2.52 15.93 -8.95
N ASP A 201 -1.77 16.30 -7.92
CA ASP A 201 -1.20 15.34 -6.98
C ASP A 201 -2.29 14.78 -6.08
N GLU A 202 -2.18 13.49 -5.77
CA GLU A 202 -3.14 12.78 -4.92
C GLU A 202 -2.46 12.19 -3.68
N VAL A 203 -3.23 11.93 -2.63
CA VAL A 203 -2.76 11.21 -1.44
C VAL A 203 -3.17 9.76 -1.56
N TYR A 204 -2.26 8.84 -1.27
CA TYR A 204 -2.53 7.41 -1.28
C TYR A 204 -3.83 7.07 -0.52
N ASP A 205 -4.79 6.49 -1.22
CA ASP A 205 -6.09 6.10 -0.69
C ASP A 205 -6.47 4.65 -1.04
N GLY A 206 -5.57 3.92 -1.72
CA GLY A 206 -5.73 2.54 -2.15
C GLY A 206 -6.51 2.37 -3.46
N LYS A 207 -6.77 3.47 -4.17
CA LYS A 207 -7.45 3.46 -5.48
C LYS A 207 -6.49 3.86 -6.60
N GLU A 208 -6.91 3.56 -7.82
CA GLU A 208 -6.23 4.01 -9.03
C GLU A 208 -6.45 5.52 -9.25
N HIS A 209 -5.36 6.25 -9.47
CA HIS A 209 -5.30 7.68 -9.76
C HIS A 209 -4.72 7.93 -11.15
N LYS A 210 -5.27 7.28 -12.17
CA LYS A 210 -4.83 7.49 -13.55
C LYS A 210 -5.42 8.78 -14.11
N TRP A 211 -4.58 9.78 -14.37
CA TRP A 211 -5.00 11.02 -15.02
C TRP A 211 -5.24 10.84 -16.53
N SER A 212 -6.38 11.30 -17.04
CA SER A 212 -6.69 11.39 -18.47
C SER A 212 -6.67 12.85 -18.94
N PRO A 213 -5.74 13.25 -19.82
CA PRO A 213 -5.67 14.63 -20.30
C PRO A 213 -6.87 14.98 -21.18
N THR A 214 -7.47 16.14 -20.92
CA THR A 214 -8.31 16.84 -21.91
C THR A 214 -7.42 17.72 -22.79
N VAL A 215 -7.56 17.57 -24.10
CA VAL A 215 -6.83 18.35 -25.13
C VAL A 215 -7.86 19.04 -26.03
N VAL A 216 -7.77 20.36 -26.15
CA VAL A 216 -8.68 21.18 -26.99
C VAL A 216 -7.92 22.15 -27.88
N ASP A 217 -8.52 22.53 -29.01
CA ASP A 217 -8.00 23.60 -29.86
C ASP A 217 -8.30 25.01 -29.32
N LYS A 218 -7.88 26.05 -30.05
CA LYS A 218 -8.09 27.45 -29.67
C LYS A 218 -9.57 27.87 -29.67
N GLU A 219 -10.43 27.13 -30.37
CA GLU A 219 -11.88 27.31 -30.36
C GLU A 219 -12.56 26.53 -29.22
N GLY A 220 -11.83 25.65 -28.53
CA GLY A 220 -12.33 24.79 -27.47
C GLY A 220 -12.91 23.46 -27.95
N ASN A 221 -12.70 23.08 -29.21
CA ASN A 221 -13.11 21.77 -29.72
C ASN A 221 -12.19 20.68 -29.17
N ALA A 222 -12.79 19.56 -28.76
CA ALA A 222 -12.04 18.42 -28.24
C ALA A 222 -11.28 17.69 -29.35
N LEU A 223 -9.98 17.49 -29.13
CA LEU A 223 -9.16 16.60 -29.95
C LEU A 223 -9.36 15.15 -29.48
N VAL A 224 -9.19 14.20 -30.40
CA VAL A 224 -9.46 12.78 -30.19
C VAL A 224 -8.17 11.99 -30.00
N GLU A 225 -8.04 11.30 -28.86
CA GLU A 225 -6.93 10.38 -28.59
C GLU A 225 -6.92 9.23 -29.62
N GLY A 226 -5.74 8.91 -30.15
CA GLY A 226 -5.53 7.92 -31.22
C GLY A 226 -5.68 8.47 -32.64
N THR A 227 -6.25 9.67 -32.81
CA THR A 227 -6.39 10.35 -34.12
C THR A 227 -5.55 11.62 -34.19
N ASP A 228 -5.70 12.50 -33.20
CA ASP A 228 -5.02 13.81 -33.15
C ASP A 228 -3.81 13.81 -32.23
N TYR A 229 -3.84 12.98 -31.18
CA TYR A 229 -2.72 12.79 -30.25
C TYR A 229 -2.72 11.38 -29.66
N THR A 230 -1.61 10.97 -29.04
CA THR A 230 -1.50 9.76 -28.23
C THR A 230 -1.04 10.10 -26.82
N VAL A 231 -1.43 9.30 -25.83
CA VAL A 231 -0.98 9.44 -24.43
C VAL A 231 -0.17 8.22 -24.01
N GLU A 232 1.03 8.46 -23.50
CA GLU A 232 1.93 7.44 -22.94
C GLU A 232 2.23 7.75 -21.47
N TYR A 233 2.26 6.71 -20.64
CA TYR A 233 2.58 6.82 -19.22
C TYR A 233 3.90 6.11 -18.94
N ALA A 234 4.80 6.75 -18.19
CA ALA A 234 6.10 6.19 -17.85
C ALA A 234 6.02 4.99 -16.87
N THR A 235 4.84 4.72 -16.30
CA THR A 235 4.58 3.63 -15.37
C THR A 235 3.22 3.00 -15.65
N SER A 236 3.03 1.77 -15.18
CA SER A 236 1.74 1.06 -15.13
C SER A 236 1.11 1.06 -13.73
N ASP A 237 1.84 1.54 -12.72
CA ASP A 237 1.35 1.65 -11.35
C ASP A 237 0.79 3.06 -11.11
N PHE A 238 -0.53 3.13 -11.01
CA PHE A 238 -1.28 4.35 -10.72
C PHE A 238 -1.96 4.30 -9.34
N THR A 239 -1.57 3.36 -8.47
CA THR A 239 -2.18 3.20 -7.14
C THR A 239 -1.17 3.53 -6.04
N ASN A 240 0.07 3.06 -6.17
CA ASN A 240 1.08 3.23 -5.13
C ASN A 240 1.80 4.57 -5.23
N VAL A 241 2.44 4.96 -4.13
CA VAL A 241 3.22 6.20 -4.05
C VAL A 241 4.33 6.22 -5.08
N GLY A 242 4.38 7.29 -5.86
CA GLY A 242 5.34 7.48 -6.94
C GLY A 242 5.08 8.77 -7.71
N ALA A 243 6.07 9.19 -8.49
CA ALA A 243 5.90 10.20 -9.52
C ALA A 243 5.46 9.51 -10.83
N ILE A 244 4.56 10.15 -11.55
CA ILE A 244 3.98 9.65 -12.80
C ILE A 244 4.18 10.73 -13.85
N ASP A 245 5.02 10.43 -14.83
CA ASP A 245 5.22 11.27 -16.01
C ASP A 245 4.29 10.78 -17.12
N VAL A 246 3.60 11.72 -17.75
CA VAL A 246 2.63 11.49 -18.83
C VAL A 246 3.06 12.31 -20.03
N THR A 247 3.25 11.62 -21.16
CA THR A 247 3.69 12.21 -22.42
C THR A 247 2.52 12.21 -23.40
N ILE A 248 2.16 13.40 -23.87
CA ILE A 248 1.15 13.61 -24.90
C ILE A 248 1.88 13.97 -26.19
N THR A 249 1.64 13.23 -27.27
CA THR A 249 2.30 13.43 -28.56
C THR A 249 1.27 13.68 -29.64
N GLY A 250 1.41 14.78 -30.39
CA GLY A 250 0.54 15.07 -31.54
C GLY A 250 0.81 14.11 -32.69
N ILE A 251 -0.25 13.69 -33.39
CA ILE A 251 -0.18 12.83 -34.57
C ILE A 251 -1.12 13.33 -35.67
N GLY A 252 -0.93 12.85 -36.90
CA GLY A 252 -1.77 13.21 -38.05
C GLY A 252 -1.61 14.68 -38.43
N ASN A 253 -2.67 15.47 -38.26
CA ASN A 253 -2.62 16.92 -38.52
C ASN A 253 -1.85 17.70 -37.45
N TYR A 254 -1.51 17.04 -36.35
CA TYR A 254 -0.79 17.61 -35.22
C TYR A 254 0.58 16.97 -35.03
N THR A 255 1.47 17.71 -34.37
CA THR A 255 2.86 17.28 -34.09
C THR A 255 3.32 17.79 -32.72
N GLY A 256 4.57 17.53 -32.36
CA GLY A 256 5.15 17.96 -31.09
C GLY A 256 4.79 17.07 -29.90
N THR A 257 5.35 17.38 -28.73
CA THR A 257 5.20 16.55 -27.53
C THR A 257 5.19 17.41 -26.28
N VAL A 258 4.27 17.14 -25.37
CA VAL A 258 4.15 17.81 -24.07
C VAL A 258 4.18 16.75 -22.97
N THR A 259 5.05 16.94 -21.99
CA THR A 259 5.11 16.09 -20.79
C THR A 259 4.52 16.82 -19.60
N ARG A 260 3.65 16.14 -18.85
CA ARG A 260 3.13 16.56 -17.54
C ARG A 260 3.50 15.53 -16.49
N ALA A 261 3.63 15.98 -15.25
CA ALA A 261 3.95 15.12 -14.13
C ALA A 261 2.99 15.38 -12.97
N TYR A 262 2.66 14.31 -12.25
CA TYR A 262 1.97 14.36 -10.96
C TYR A 262 2.49 13.25 -10.07
N LYS A 263 2.12 13.26 -8.78
CA LYS A 263 2.53 12.22 -7.84
C LYS A 263 1.40 11.75 -6.95
N ILE A 264 1.48 10.48 -6.60
CA ILE A 264 0.74 9.89 -5.48
C ILE A 264 1.64 10.01 -4.25
N THR A 265 1.18 10.74 -3.25
CA THR A 265 1.94 11.06 -2.03
C THR A 265 1.57 10.13 -0.88
N PRO A 266 2.49 9.81 0.05
CA PRO A 266 2.20 8.90 1.15
C PRO A 266 1.06 9.36 2.05
N LYS A 267 0.24 8.40 2.49
CA LYS A 267 -0.79 8.63 3.50
C LYS A 267 -0.18 8.74 4.88
N ALA A 268 -0.60 9.75 5.63
CA ALA A 268 -0.19 9.92 7.03
C ALA A 268 -0.77 8.82 7.93
N TYR A 269 0.07 8.27 8.81
CA TYR A 269 -0.38 7.40 9.91
C TYR A 269 0.21 7.82 11.25
N THR A 270 -0.45 7.40 12.34
CA THR A 270 -0.05 7.71 13.70
C THR A 270 0.05 6.45 14.55
N VAL A 271 0.98 6.47 15.50
CA VAL A 271 1.16 5.40 16.49
C VAL A 271 0.91 5.97 17.87
N THR A 272 0.08 5.29 18.66
CA THR A 272 -0.15 5.62 20.07
C THR A 272 0.07 4.39 20.92
N THR A 273 0.94 4.49 21.93
CA THR A 273 1.03 3.48 23.00
C THR A 273 0.42 4.05 24.27
N GLU A 274 -0.26 3.20 25.03
CA GLU A 274 -0.97 3.61 26.24
C GLU A 274 -0.03 3.72 27.44
N SER A 275 -0.42 4.54 28.40
CA SER A 275 0.22 4.60 29.72
C SER A 275 -0.46 3.61 30.65
N ALA A 276 0.30 3.04 31.58
CA ALA A 276 -0.27 2.24 32.67
C ALA A 276 0.50 2.47 33.96
N THR A 277 -0.17 2.19 35.08
CA THR A 277 0.44 2.33 36.40
C THR A 277 -0.04 1.22 37.32
N LYS A 278 0.90 0.64 38.07
CA LYS A 278 0.57 -0.31 39.14
C LYS A 278 1.53 -0.17 40.33
N VAL A 279 1.16 -0.76 41.45
CA VAL A 279 2.07 -0.98 42.58
C VAL A 279 2.87 -2.27 42.31
N TYR A 280 4.13 -2.30 42.72
CA TYR A 280 4.99 -3.47 42.55
C TYR A 280 4.32 -4.76 43.07
N ASP A 281 4.25 -5.76 42.21
CA ASP A 281 3.60 -7.06 42.46
C ASP A 281 4.44 -8.24 41.92
N GLY A 282 5.69 -7.98 41.51
CA GLY A 282 6.61 -8.98 40.94
C GLY A 282 6.30 -9.41 39.49
N THR A 283 5.23 -8.90 38.87
CA THR A 283 4.88 -9.22 37.48
C THR A 283 5.17 -8.05 36.55
N ALA A 284 5.27 -8.30 35.25
CA ALA A 284 5.51 -7.23 34.29
C ALA A 284 4.28 -6.34 34.10
N LEU A 285 4.49 -5.02 34.04
CA LEU A 285 3.51 -4.04 33.59
C LEU A 285 3.69 -3.84 32.08
N THR A 286 2.62 -4.11 31.32
CA THR A 286 2.52 -3.82 29.89
C THR A 286 1.27 -2.99 29.64
N ALA A 287 1.27 -2.17 28.59
CA ALA A 287 0.08 -1.42 28.16
C ALA A 287 -0.07 -1.53 26.64
N GLY A 288 -1.32 -1.51 26.18
CA GLY A 288 -1.66 -1.65 24.77
C GLY A 288 -1.29 -0.43 23.93
N GLY A 289 -1.76 -0.44 22.70
CA GLY A 289 -1.53 0.64 21.75
C GLY A 289 -2.32 0.42 20.48
N LYS A 290 -2.21 1.37 19.56
CA LYS A 290 -2.88 1.30 18.26
C LYS A 290 -2.15 2.11 17.20
N VAL A 291 -2.35 1.69 15.96
CA VAL A 291 -2.01 2.44 14.76
C VAL A 291 -3.29 2.99 14.14
N LYS A 292 -3.28 4.23 13.69
CA LYS A 292 -4.39 4.86 12.95
C LYS A 292 -3.87 5.47 11.66
N GLY A 293 -4.71 5.50 10.62
CA GLY A 293 -4.37 6.10 9.31
C GLY A 293 -4.07 5.09 8.20
N ILE A 294 -3.98 3.80 8.53
CA ILE A 294 -3.91 2.70 7.56
C ILE A 294 -5.28 2.54 6.88
N ILE A 295 -5.30 2.32 5.56
CA ILE A 295 -6.53 2.16 4.77
C ILE A 295 -7.29 0.90 5.21
N SER A 296 -8.61 0.98 5.17
CA SER A 296 -9.48 -0.15 5.51
C SER A 296 -9.25 -1.31 4.54
N GLY A 297 -8.93 -2.49 5.09
CA GLY A 297 -8.59 -3.69 4.31
C GLY A 297 -7.08 -3.93 4.17
N GLU A 298 -6.26 -2.91 4.41
CA GLU A 298 -4.81 -3.06 4.51
C GLU A 298 -4.37 -3.39 5.93
N THR A 299 -3.33 -4.21 6.06
CA THR A 299 -2.84 -4.69 7.35
C THR A 299 -1.36 -4.39 7.55
N VAL A 300 -1.01 -3.92 8.75
CA VAL A 300 0.34 -3.81 9.28
C VAL A 300 0.40 -4.50 10.64
N GLU A 301 1.44 -5.29 10.91
CA GLU A 301 1.61 -5.95 12.21
C GLU A 301 2.09 -4.93 13.23
N PHE A 302 1.25 -4.61 14.21
CA PHE A 302 1.58 -3.72 15.33
C PHE A 302 1.65 -4.51 16.63
N THR A 303 2.77 -4.38 17.34
CA THR A 303 2.95 -5.00 18.66
C THR A 303 3.53 -3.99 19.64
N THR A 304 2.93 -3.87 20.83
CA THR A 304 3.54 -3.15 21.95
C THR A 304 4.57 -4.05 22.63
N THR A 305 5.78 -3.51 22.82
CA THR A 305 6.93 -4.24 23.36
C THR A 305 7.40 -3.70 24.70
N GLY A 306 6.82 -2.59 25.18
CA GLY A 306 7.20 -1.99 26.44
C GLY A 306 6.80 -2.88 27.62
N SER A 307 7.73 -3.06 28.55
CA SER A 307 7.55 -3.87 29.75
C SER A 307 8.38 -3.29 30.88
N ARG A 308 7.81 -3.25 32.09
CA ARG A 308 8.51 -2.82 33.30
C ARG A 308 8.08 -3.67 34.50
N ILE A 309 9.04 -4.14 35.30
CA ILE A 309 8.76 -4.90 36.53
C ILE A 309 9.11 -4.06 37.76
N ASP A 310 10.32 -3.50 37.80
CA ASP A 310 10.82 -2.77 38.96
C ASP A 310 10.27 -1.34 39.06
N GLU A 311 10.35 -0.78 40.26
CA GLU A 311 9.93 0.58 40.59
C GLU A 311 10.54 1.62 39.65
N GLY A 312 9.73 2.61 39.29
CA GLY A 312 10.12 3.76 38.48
C GLY A 312 9.22 3.91 37.26
N THR A 313 9.66 4.73 36.30
CA THR A 313 8.91 5.02 35.07
C THR A 313 9.79 4.78 33.85
N SER A 314 9.22 4.14 32.83
CA SER A 314 9.82 4.02 31.50
C SER A 314 8.78 4.27 30.42
N LYS A 315 9.24 4.76 29.26
CA LYS A 315 8.39 4.87 28.08
C LYS A 315 7.92 3.48 27.63
N ASN A 316 6.66 3.37 27.24
CA ASN A 316 6.18 2.20 26.50
C ASN A 316 6.88 2.15 25.13
N THR A 317 7.00 0.98 24.53
CA THR A 317 7.69 0.80 23.24
C THR A 317 6.83 -0.04 22.31
N TYR A 318 7.12 0.00 21.02
CA TYR A 318 6.38 -0.74 20.01
C TYR A 318 7.28 -1.21 18.87
N SER A 319 6.76 -2.15 18.08
CA SER A 319 7.30 -2.57 16.80
C SER A 319 6.19 -2.55 15.75
N LEU A 320 6.52 -2.06 14.55
CA LEU A 320 5.71 -2.20 13.35
C LEU A 320 6.47 -3.11 12.37
N LYS A 321 5.76 -4.06 11.76
CA LYS A 321 6.27 -4.83 10.60
C LYS A 321 5.32 -4.68 9.43
N TRP A 322 5.87 -4.29 8.29
CA TRP A 322 5.17 -4.16 7.00
C TRP A 322 5.20 -5.48 6.24
N ASN A 323 4.68 -6.54 6.86
CA ASN A 323 4.59 -7.90 6.29
C ASN A 323 3.16 -8.30 5.89
N GLY A 324 2.20 -7.39 6.05
CA GLY A 324 0.83 -7.57 5.59
C GLY A 324 0.62 -7.02 4.18
N SER A 325 -0.63 -6.69 3.84
CA SER A 325 -0.98 -6.07 2.56
C SER A 325 -0.58 -4.60 2.41
N ALA A 326 -0.34 -3.89 3.52
CA ALA A 326 0.09 -2.50 3.47
C ALA A 326 1.56 -2.40 3.01
N ILE A 327 1.83 -1.58 1.99
CA ILE A 327 3.19 -1.33 1.49
C ILE A 327 3.76 -0.11 2.21
N GLU A 328 4.95 -0.24 2.82
CA GLU A 328 5.56 0.80 3.64
C GLU A 328 5.71 2.15 2.92
N THR A 329 6.14 2.15 1.66
CA THR A 329 6.34 3.38 0.88
C THR A 329 5.06 4.18 0.65
N ASN A 330 3.89 3.54 0.78
CA ASN A 330 2.60 4.20 0.64
C ASN A 330 2.19 5.02 1.86
N TYR A 331 2.95 4.90 2.96
CA TYR A 331 2.63 5.48 4.24
C TYR A 331 3.78 6.32 4.79
N LYS A 332 3.43 7.40 5.49
CA LYS A 332 4.39 8.24 6.20
C LYS A 332 3.97 8.40 7.64
N LEU A 333 4.89 8.11 8.55
CA LEU A 333 4.67 8.32 9.97
C LEU A 333 4.57 9.83 10.24
N GLU A 334 3.38 10.27 10.65
CA GLU A 334 3.12 11.68 10.95
C GLU A 334 3.43 11.99 12.42
N LYS A 335 2.95 11.12 13.33
CA LYS A 335 3.06 11.36 14.76
C LYS A 335 3.17 10.08 15.56
N VAL A 336 4.02 10.12 16.58
CA VAL A 336 4.12 9.10 17.61
C VAL A 336 3.75 9.71 18.96
N SER A 337 2.84 9.05 19.68
CA SER A 337 2.49 9.38 21.07
C SER A 337 2.81 8.18 21.96
N ILE A 338 3.80 8.33 22.83
CA ILE A 338 4.29 7.26 23.69
C ILE A 338 3.80 7.44 25.12
N GLY A 339 3.04 6.46 25.62
CA GLY A 339 2.62 6.38 27.01
C GLY A 339 3.75 5.99 27.96
N ASP A 340 3.54 6.22 29.25
CA ASP A 340 4.46 5.88 30.32
C ASP A 340 3.99 4.64 31.09
N LEU A 341 4.92 3.74 31.37
CA LEU A 341 4.74 2.60 32.25
C LEU A 341 5.38 2.93 33.60
N THR A 342 4.53 3.11 34.63
CA THR A 342 4.97 3.48 35.97
C THR A 342 4.68 2.37 36.97
N VAL A 343 5.72 1.82 37.58
CA VAL A 343 5.59 0.92 38.73
C VAL A 343 5.92 1.71 39.99
N LYS A 344 4.96 1.80 40.91
CA LYS A 344 5.15 2.45 42.20
C LYS A 344 5.72 1.45 43.21
N ALA A 345 6.62 1.92 44.06
CA ALA A 345 7.12 1.13 45.18
C ALA A 345 5.96 0.60 46.04
N LYS A 346 6.10 -0.64 46.49
CA LYS A 346 5.18 -1.28 47.42
C LYS A 346 5.54 -0.91 48.86
N SER A 347 4.55 -0.67 49.71
CA SER A 347 4.80 -0.43 51.14
C SER A 347 5.38 -1.69 51.80
N ILE A 348 6.44 -1.55 52.59
CA ILE A 348 7.04 -2.61 53.41
C ILE A 348 6.36 -2.76 54.77
N ILE A 349 5.38 -1.91 55.08
CA ILE A 349 4.69 -1.94 56.37
C ILE A 349 3.83 -3.23 56.42
N PRO A 350 4.03 -4.10 57.44
CA PRO A 350 3.24 -5.30 57.61
C PRO A 350 1.77 -4.99 57.83
N ASP A 351 0.90 -5.87 57.36
CA ASP A 351 -0.54 -5.69 57.54
C ASP A 351 -0.95 -5.92 59.00
N GLU A 352 -1.78 -5.02 59.53
CA GLU A 352 -2.46 -5.25 60.81
C GLU A 352 -3.55 -6.33 60.63
N PRO A 353 -3.87 -7.12 61.67
CA PRO A 353 -4.83 -8.22 61.58
C PRO A 353 -6.19 -7.85 60.97
N ASP A 354 -6.65 -6.61 61.23
CA ASP A 354 -7.96 -6.11 60.79
C ASP A 354 -7.90 -5.30 59.48
N THR A 355 -6.76 -5.29 58.78
CA THR A 355 -6.61 -4.59 57.50
C THR A 355 -7.52 -5.23 56.45
N PRO A 356 -8.42 -4.48 55.78
CA PRO A 356 -9.25 -5.02 54.70
C PRO A 356 -8.38 -5.59 53.57
N GLU A 357 -8.79 -6.74 53.00
CA GLU A 357 -8.00 -7.48 52.00
C GLU A 357 -7.55 -6.60 50.82
N GLU A 358 -8.40 -5.69 50.37
CA GLU A 358 -8.14 -4.73 49.29
C GLU A 358 -7.03 -3.69 49.61
N LYS A 359 -6.73 -3.47 50.90
CA LYS A 359 -5.71 -2.54 51.39
C LYS A 359 -4.43 -3.24 51.85
N LYS A 360 -4.44 -4.57 51.95
CA LYS A 360 -3.29 -5.34 52.42
C LYS A 360 -2.09 -5.19 51.49
N THR A 361 -0.94 -4.91 52.07
CA THR A 361 0.35 -4.94 51.38
C THR A 361 0.74 -6.38 51.06
N GLY A 362 0.36 -7.34 51.91
CA GLY A 362 0.83 -8.72 51.85
C GLY A 362 2.23 -8.90 52.43
N ILE A 363 2.76 -7.89 53.14
CA ILE A 363 4.03 -8.02 53.85
C ILE A 363 3.80 -8.68 55.20
N THR A 364 4.59 -9.71 55.49
CA THR A 364 4.58 -10.43 56.76
C THR A 364 5.97 -10.42 57.37
N VAL A 365 6.04 -10.34 58.70
CA VAL A 365 7.29 -10.30 59.46
C VAL A 365 7.15 -11.11 60.73
N ASN A 366 8.17 -11.88 61.12
CA ASN A 366 8.18 -12.60 62.39
C ASN A 366 8.23 -11.63 63.59
N GLU A 367 7.86 -12.12 64.77
CA GLU A 367 8.12 -11.41 66.03
C GLU A 367 9.56 -11.68 66.51
N PRO A 368 10.30 -10.65 66.95
CA PRO A 368 11.58 -10.87 67.63
C PRO A 368 11.35 -11.49 69.01
N SER A 369 12.33 -12.23 69.52
CA SER A 369 12.23 -12.88 70.83
C SER A 369 13.01 -12.10 71.89
N ASP A 370 12.44 -12.00 73.08
CA ASP A 370 13.18 -11.48 74.24
C ASP A 370 14.29 -12.46 74.62
N SER A 371 15.41 -11.92 75.11
CA SER A 371 16.56 -12.70 75.59
C SER A 371 16.98 -12.25 76.99
N MET A 372 17.75 -13.07 77.69
CA MET A 372 18.23 -12.74 79.03
C MET A 372 19.69 -12.29 78.97
N TYR A 373 20.04 -11.28 79.77
CA TYR A 373 21.37 -10.71 79.84
C TYR A 373 22.44 -11.78 80.13
N ASP A 374 23.42 -11.91 79.23
CA ASP A 374 24.53 -12.85 79.36
C ASP A 374 25.93 -12.23 79.23
N GLY A 375 26.00 -10.92 79.01
CA GLY A 375 27.24 -10.17 78.80
C GLY A 375 27.75 -10.17 77.36
N GLN A 376 26.99 -10.70 76.40
CA GLN A 376 27.30 -10.68 74.96
C GLN A 376 26.36 -9.73 74.19
N GLU A 377 26.65 -9.52 72.90
CA GLU A 377 25.75 -8.77 72.01
C GLU A 377 24.55 -9.64 71.61
N HIS A 378 23.34 -9.14 71.89
CA HIS A 378 22.07 -9.73 71.50
C HIS A 378 21.57 -9.02 70.23
N LYS A 379 21.55 -9.72 69.08
CA LYS A 379 21.13 -9.15 67.80
C LYS A 379 20.10 -10.03 67.09
N GLU A 380 18.83 -9.74 67.35
CA GLU A 380 17.70 -10.46 66.77
C GLU A 380 17.52 -10.16 65.27
N LEU A 381 17.29 -11.19 64.46
CA LEU A 381 17.05 -11.06 63.01
C LEU A 381 15.56 -11.18 62.70
N LEU A 382 15.08 -10.29 61.82
CA LEU A 382 13.73 -10.36 61.28
C LEU A 382 13.75 -10.98 59.87
N THR A 383 12.80 -11.87 59.63
CA THR A 383 12.44 -12.41 58.32
C THR A 383 11.23 -11.64 57.80
N VAL A 384 11.42 -10.92 56.69
CA VAL A 384 10.36 -10.17 56.00
C VAL A 384 9.97 -10.92 54.73
N LYS A 385 8.69 -11.22 54.54
CA LYS A 385 8.16 -11.93 53.35
C LYS A 385 7.07 -11.13 52.67
N ASP A 386 7.10 -11.09 51.35
CA ASP A 386 6.00 -10.63 50.52
C ASP A 386 5.16 -11.83 50.08
N ALA A 387 4.00 -12.00 50.72
CA ALA A 387 3.07 -13.08 50.45
C ALA A 387 2.41 -12.98 49.07
N LYS A 388 2.34 -11.78 48.45
CA LYS A 388 1.75 -11.62 47.10
C LYS A 388 2.70 -12.12 46.02
N THR A 389 4.00 -11.96 46.20
CA THR A 389 5.03 -12.49 45.29
C THR A 389 5.55 -13.87 45.71
N GLY A 390 5.28 -14.29 46.95
CA GLY A 390 5.83 -15.51 47.56
C GLY A 390 7.31 -15.39 47.94
N LYS A 391 7.88 -14.17 47.92
CA LYS A 391 9.31 -13.92 48.09
C LYS A 391 9.68 -13.58 49.54
N GLU A 392 10.73 -14.21 50.05
CA GLU A 392 11.44 -13.72 51.25
C GLU A 392 12.40 -12.60 50.86
N LEU A 393 12.24 -11.44 51.50
CA LEU A 393 12.98 -10.24 51.14
C LEU A 393 14.41 -10.29 51.70
N VAL A 394 15.34 -9.73 50.95
CA VAL A 394 16.77 -9.74 51.27
C VAL A 394 17.19 -8.42 51.90
N SER A 395 17.69 -8.49 53.14
CA SER A 395 18.28 -7.35 53.84
C SER A 395 19.50 -6.79 53.10
N GLY A 396 19.66 -5.47 53.10
CA GLY A 396 20.66 -4.73 52.34
C GLY A 396 20.19 -4.30 50.94
N THR A 397 19.47 -5.19 50.24
CA THR A 397 19.00 -4.99 48.85
C THR A 397 17.59 -4.44 48.80
N GLU A 398 16.63 -5.10 49.45
CA GLU A 398 15.20 -4.78 49.37
C GLU A 398 14.69 -4.04 50.59
N TYR A 399 15.44 -4.12 51.69
CA TYR A 399 15.25 -3.30 52.88
C TYR A 399 16.57 -3.09 53.61
N ALA A 400 16.63 -2.08 54.46
CA ALA A 400 17.71 -1.85 55.41
C ALA A 400 17.20 -2.10 56.84
N VAL A 401 18.09 -2.59 57.70
CA VAL A 401 17.83 -2.79 59.14
C VAL A 401 18.75 -1.89 59.95
N ALA A 402 18.18 -1.22 60.95
CA ALA A 402 18.93 -0.45 61.94
C ALA A 402 18.47 -0.83 63.35
N TYR A 403 19.41 -0.92 64.29
CA TYR A 403 19.13 -1.20 65.69
C TYR A 403 19.33 0.08 66.52
N THR A 404 18.46 0.29 67.50
CA THR A 404 18.55 1.41 68.45
C THR A 404 18.32 0.90 69.86
N GLY A 405 19.21 1.28 70.77
CA GLY A 405 19.29 0.72 72.13
C GLY A 405 20.66 0.11 72.40
N ASP A 406 20.90 -0.31 73.63
CA ASP A 406 22.08 -1.07 74.01
C ASP A 406 21.86 -2.54 73.64
N LEU A 407 22.76 -3.12 72.84
CA LEU A 407 22.65 -4.51 72.39
C LEU A 407 23.24 -5.50 73.38
N VAL A 408 23.88 -5.03 74.46
CA VAL A 408 24.52 -5.88 75.46
C VAL A 408 23.75 -5.79 76.78
N ASN A 409 23.46 -4.58 77.25
CA ASN A 409 22.87 -4.36 78.58
C ASN A 409 21.34 -4.53 78.60
N ALA A 410 20.79 -4.86 79.77
CA ALA A 410 19.35 -5.05 79.94
C ALA A 410 18.58 -3.77 79.60
N GLY A 411 17.53 -3.91 78.80
CA GLY A 411 16.83 -2.79 78.20
C GLY A 411 15.93 -3.21 77.05
N THR A 412 15.37 -2.23 76.35
CA THR A 412 14.58 -2.45 75.13
C THR A 412 15.42 -2.08 73.92
N VAL A 413 15.53 -3.01 72.98
CA VAL A 413 16.17 -2.79 71.68
C VAL A 413 15.08 -2.66 70.62
N THR A 414 15.17 -1.62 69.79
CA THR A 414 14.27 -1.40 68.66
C THR A 414 14.96 -1.76 67.35
N ILE A 415 14.31 -2.59 66.54
CA ILE A 415 14.70 -2.96 65.18
C ILE A 415 13.85 -2.14 64.20
N THR A 416 14.48 -1.26 63.44
CA THR A 416 13.83 -0.45 62.40
C THR A 416 14.12 -1.03 61.03
N VAL A 417 13.06 -1.34 60.26
CA VAL A 417 13.13 -1.87 58.90
C VAL A 417 12.65 -0.80 57.92
N THR A 418 13.48 -0.46 56.92
CA THR A 418 13.15 0.55 55.89
C THR A 418 13.23 -0.07 54.50
N GLY A 419 12.17 0.05 53.70
CA GLY A 419 12.11 -0.48 52.34
C GLY A 419 13.10 0.20 51.39
N LYS A 420 13.59 -0.56 50.40
CA LYS A 420 14.50 -0.08 49.35
C LYS A 420 14.07 -0.59 47.98
N GLY A 421 14.39 0.17 46.93
CA GLY A 421 14.11 -0.19 45.55
C GLY A 421 12.61 -0.35 45.31
N ASN A 422 12.18 -1.59 45.06
CA ASN A 422 10.76 -1.94 44.83
C ASN A 422 9.88 -1.76 46.06
N TYR A 423 10.46 -1.55 47.24
CA TYR A 423 9.76 -1.34 48.49
C TYR A 423 10.03 0.05 49.08
N THR A 424 9.04 0.60 49.78
CA THR A 424 9.10 1.89 50.45
C THR A 424 8.46 1.82 51.84
N GLY A 425 8.60 2.88 52.64
CA GLY A 425 8.09 2.94 54.00
C GLY A 425 9.04 2.34 55.04
N THR A 426 8.67 2.52 56.30
CA THR A 426 9.47 2.13 57.46
C THR A 426 8.56 1.62 58.57
N PHE A 427 8.94 0.53 59.23
CA PHE A 427 8.29 0.05 60.45
C PHE A 427 9.33 -0.32 61.51
N ALA A 428 8.90 -0.45 62.76
CA ALA A 428 9.76 -0.84 63.85
C ALA A 428 9.13 -1.96 64.69
N LYS A 429 9.98 -2.84 65.22
CA LYS A 429 9.64 -3.83 66.26
C LYS A 429 10.62 -3.71 67.41
N ALA A 430 10.23 -4.17 68.60
CA ALA A 430 11.09 -4.12 69.78
C ALA A 430 11.14 -5.47 70.47
N TYR A 431 12.27 -5.76 71.09
CA TYR A 431 12.47 -6.89 72.01
C TYR A 431 13.24 -6.41 73.23
N LYS A 432 13.23 -7.21 74.29
CA LYS A 432 13.86 -6.90 75.57
C LYS A 432 15.03 -7.82 75.83
N ILE A 433 16.14 -7.22 76.26
CA ILE A 433 17.19 -7.90 77.01
C ILE A 433 16.75 -7.83 78.47
N THR A 434 16.19 -8.93 78.95
CA THR A 434 15.70 -9.07 80.32
C THR A 434 16.86 -9.18 81.29
N LYS A 435 16.64 -8.66 82.50
CA LYS A 435 17.64 -8.71 83.56
C LYS A 435 17.89 -10.15 84.00
N ARG A 436 19.13 -10.42 84.38
CA ARG A 436 19.55 -11.72 84.89
C ARG A 436 19.18 -11.83 86.38
N PRO A 437 18.37 -12.82 86.80
CA PRO A 437 18.03 -13.01 88.20
C PRO A 437 19.19 -13.66 88.96
N ILE A 438 19.57 -13.06 90.08
CA ILE A 438 20.65 -13.54 90.94
C ILE A 438 20.25 -13.42 92.41
N THR A 439 20.59 -14.42 93.21
CA THR A 439 20.33 -14.41 94.65
C THR A 439 21.64 -14.51 95.43
N LEU A 440 21.89 -13.50 96.26
CA LEU A 440 23.03 -13.42 97.17
C LEU A 440 22.58 -13.86 98.57
N THR A 441 23.11 -14.98 99.05
CA THR A 441 22.70 -15.57 100.34
C THR A 441 23.87 -15.60 101.31
N SER A 442 23.74 -14.97 102.48
CA SER A 442 24.71 -15.14 103.57
C SER A 442 24.51 -16.47 104.29
N ALA A 443 25.62 -17.06 104.74
CA ALA A 443 25.58 -18.37 105.36
C ALA A 443 24.73 -18.41 106.64
N THR A 444 24.07 -19.55 106.83
CA THR A 444 23.42 -19.92 108.08
C THR A 444 24.34 -20.87 108.82
N GLU A 445 24.62 -20.59 110.08
CA GLU A 445 25.60 -21.32 110.87
C GLU A 445 25.10 -21.47 112.30
N SER A 446 25.47 -22.57 112.95
CA SER A 446 25.10 -22.80 114.34
C SER A 446 26.25 -23.35 115.15
N LYS A 447 26.37 -22.91 116.41
CA LYS A 447 27.28 -23.50 117.38
C LYS A 447 26.68 -23.56 118.78
N THR A 448 27.32 -24.30 119.67
CA THR A 448 27.03 -24.27 121.11
C THR A 448 27.74 -23.08 121.77
N TYR A 449 27.14 -22.49 122.81
CA TYR A 449 27.70 -21.34 123.52
C TYR A 449 29.07 -21.66 124.14
N ASP A 450 30.10 -20.95 123.68
CA ASP A 450 31.52 -21.14 124.06
C ASP A 450 32.19 -19.82 124.52
N GLY A 451 31.40 -18.74 124.63
CA GLY A 451 31.87 -17.39 124.98
C GLY A 451 32.51 -16.58 123.84
N ASN A 452 32.71 -17.16 122.66
CA ASN A 452 33.23 -16.45 121.48
C ASN A 452 32.09 -16.08 120.52
N PRO A 453 32.20 -14.98 119.74
CA PRO A 453 31.24 -14.68 118.69
C PRO A 453 31.20 -15.77 117.61
N LEU A 454 30.00 -16.16 117.17
CA LEU A 454 29.79 -16.87 115.92
C LEU A 454 29.74 -15.85 114.78
N THR A 455 30.62 -15.99 113.80
CA THR A 455 30.61 -15.22 112.55
C THR A 455 30.80 -16.17 111.37
N ASN A 456 30.15 -15.87 110.24
CA ASN A 456 30.41 -16.57 108.98
C ASN A 456 30.34 -15.58 107.82
N THR A 457 31.47 -15.36 107.16
CA THR A 457 31.63 -14.36 106.09
C THR A 457 31.31 -14.89 104.70
N SER A 458 30.92 -16.16 104.56
CA SER A 458 30.66 -16.75 103.26
C SER A 458 29.33 -16.27 102.67
N ILE A 459 29.38 -15.93 101.38
CA ILE A 459 28.22 -15.57 100.55
C ILE A 459 28.12 -16.59 99.43
N THR A 460 26.93 -17.19 99.29
CA THR A 460 26.61 -18.05 98.17
C THR A 460 25.87 -17.25 97.11
N VAL A 461 26.40 -17.27 95.89
CA VAL A 461 25.72 -16.75 94.71
C VAL A 461 24.92 -17.90 94.07
N SER A 462 23.62 -17.71 93.91
CA SER A 462 22.70 -18.70 93.33
C SER A 462 21.74 -18.05 92.32
N GLY A 463 20.92 -18.84 91.62
CA GLY A 463 20.19 -18.40 90.43
C GLY A 463 21.05 -18.57 89.18
N ASP A 464 20.99 -17.61 88.25
CA ASP A 464 21.76 -17.66 87.00
C ASP A 464 23.21 -17.14 87.15
N GLY A 465 23.58 -16.67 88.35
CA GLY A 465 24.90 -16.13 88.67
C GLY A 465 25.21 -14.81 87.94
N PHE A 466 26.41 -14.26 88.20
CA PHE A 466 26.91 -13.11 87.44
C PHE A 466 27.29 -13.54 86.02
N ALA A 467 27.13 -12.64 85.05
CA ALA A 467 27.69 -12.80 83.71
C ALA A 467 29.22 -12.95 83.78
N LYS A 468 29.80 -13.53 82.73
CA LYS A 468 31.22 -13.94 82.76
C LYS A 468 32.14 -12.73 83.00
N GLY A 469 32.90 -12.78 84.10
CA GLY A 469 33.85 -11.73 84.47
C GLY A 469 33.25 -10.62 85.33
N GLU A 470 31.95 -10.66 85.60
CA GLU A 470 31.24 -9.73 86.48
C GLU A 470 31.13 -10.29 87.91
N GLY A 471 30.82 -9.42 88.88
CA GLY A 471 30.72 -9.83 90.28
C GLY A 471 30.44 -8.69 91.26
N ALA A 472 30.44 -9.06 92.53
CA ALA A 472 30.33 -8.13 93.64
C ALA A 472 31.34 -8.47 94.74
N THR A 473 31.69 -7.45 95.52
CA THR A 473 32.36 -7.60 96.81
C THR A 473 31.32 -7.55 97.93
N TYR A 474 31.58 -8.25 99.03
CA TYR A 474 30.64 -8.42 100.13
C TYR A 474 31.27 -8.04 101.46
N GLU A 475 30.50 -7.37 102.31
CA GLU A 475 30.87 -7.03 103.69
C GLU A 475 29.83 -7.62 104.64
N VAL A 476 30.20 -8.69 105.37
CA VAL A 476 29.32 -9.39 106.30
C VAL A 476 29.56 -8.86 107.72
N THR A 477 28.50 -8.37 108.37
CA THR A 477 28.56 -7.73 109.69
C THR A 477 27.80 -8.49 110.78
N GLY A 478 27.07 -9.55 110.40
CA GLY A 478 26.36 -10.42 111.33
C GLY A 478 27.27 -11.12 112.34
N SER A 479 26.82 -11.19 113.59
CA SER A 479 27.51 -11.85 114.70
C SER A 479 26.51 -12.30 115.77
N GLN A 480 26.78 -13.43 116.43
CA GLN A 480 26.01 -13.87 117.61
C GLN A 480 26.93 -14.46 118.68
N THR A 481 26.93 -13.91 119.88
CA THR A 481 27.74 -14.42 121.00
C THR A 481 26.87 -15.10 122.06
N GLU A 482 25.76 -14.48 122.43
CA GLU A 482 24.83 -15.00 123.43
C GLU A 482 23.90 -16.07 122.86
N VAL A 483 23.31 -16.90 123.71
CA VAL A 483 22.32 -17.90 123.26
C VAL A 483 21.14 -17.21 122.57
N GLY A 484 20.84 -17.60 121.34
CA GLY A 484 19.75 -17.06 120.53
C GLY A 484 20.07 -17.04 119.04
N ASP A 485 19.21 -16.36 118.27
CA ASP A 485 19.32 -16.20 116.82
C ASP A 485 19.60 -14.74 116.46
N SER A 486 20.54 -14.51 115.54
CA SER A 486 20.70 -13.21 114.88
C SER A 486 20.77 -13.35 113.36
N ALA A 487 20.45 -12.27 112.65
CA ALA A 487 20.57 -12.23 111.21
C ALA A 487 22.06 -12.10 110.82
N ASN A 488 22.51 -12.93 109.87
CA ASN A 488 23.85 -12.80 109.29
C ASN A 488 23.89 -11.65 108.26
N ALA A 489 23.66 -10.43 108.74
CA ALA A 489 23.53 -9.24 107.90
C ALA A 489 24.80 -9.01 107.07
N PHE A 490 24.63 -8.58 105.83
CA PHE A 490 25.72 -8.24 104.92
C PHE A 490 25.32 -7.08 104.02
N GLU A 491 26.29 -6.35 103.48
CA GLU A 491 26.10 -5.45 102.35
C GLU A 491 26.96 -5.91 101.16
N TYR A 492 26.63 -5.43 99.96
CA TYR A 492 27.40 -5.74 98.76
C TYR A 492 27.67 -4.48 97.94
N LYS A 493 28.80 -4.48 97.24
CA LYS A 493 29.16 -3.46 96.26
C LYS A 493 29.51 -4.15 94.94
N LEU A 494 28.75 -3.84 93.89
CA LEU A 494 29.02 -4.34 92.54
C LEU A 494 30.39 -3.85 92.05
N ASN A 495 31.10 -4.70 91.32
CA ASN A 495 32.37 -4.34 90.71
C ASN A 495 32.16 -3.25 89.65
N GLU A 496 33.21 -2.50 89.30
CA GLU A 496 33.11 -1.40 88.32
C GLU A 496 32.58 -1.86 86.95
N ASN A 497 32.89 -3.10 86.57
CA ASN A 497 32.42 -3.72 85.33
C ASN A 497 31.07 -4.43 85.46
N THR A 498 30.36 -4.33 86.59
CA THR A 498 29.08 -5.00 86.84
C THR A 498 27.97 -3.97 86.97
N LEU A 499 27.20 -3.79 85.91
CA LEU A 499 26.17 -2.77 85.86
C LEU A 499 24.88 -3.24 86.56
N ALA A 500 24.45 -2.53 87.59
CA ALA A 500 23.27 -2.88 88.39
C ALA A 500 21.99 -3.04 87.57
N SER A 501 21.83 -2.28 86.47
CA SER A 501 20.63 -2.34 85.62
C SER A 501 20.48 -3.67 84.90
N ASN A 502 21.53 -4.50 84.82
CA ASN A 502 21.52 -5.80 84.15
C ASN A 502 21.01 -6.94 85.02
N TYR A 503 20.86 -6.72 86.33
CA TYR A 503 20.56 -7.76 87.29
C TYR A 503 19.31 -7.43 88.09
N ASP A 504 18.51 -8.45 88.37
CA ASP A 504 17.52 -8.42 89.45
C ASP A 504 18.12 -9.18 90.63
N ILE A 505 18.76 -8.43 91.53
CA ILE A 505 19.51 -8.97 92.67
C ILE A 505 18.56 -9.15 93.87
N THR A 506 18.42 -10.38 94.32
CA THR A 506 17.70 -10.74 95.55
C THR A 506 18.69 -10.97 96.69
N LYS A 507 18.47 -10.32 97.82
CA LYS A 507 19.29 -10.44 99.03
C LYS A 507 18.59 -11.38 100.02
N VAL A 508 19.24 -12.48 100.39
CA VAL A 508 18.74 -13.43 101.39
C VAL A 508 19.72 -13.48 102.55
N VAL A 509 19.24 -13.15 103.74
CA VAL A 509 20.08 -13.11 104.94
C VAL A 509 19.94 -14.43 105.70
N GLY A 510 21.06 -15.14 105.89
CA GLY A 510 21.12 -16.35 106.71
C GLY A 510 20.98 -16.06 108.21
N THR A 511 20.90 -17.12 109.03
CA THR A 511 20.74 -17.00 110.48
C THR A 511 21.96 -17.55 111.22
N LEU A 512 22.44 -16.84 112.23
CA LEU A 512 23.48 -17.30 113.15
C LEU A 512 22.81 -17.72 114.47
N THR A 513 22.93 -19.00 114.82
CA THR A 513 22.26 -19.57 115.99
C THR A 513 23.29 -20.06 117.02
N VAL A 514 23.25 -19.51 118.23
CA VAL A 514 24.02 -20.02 119.38
C VAL A 514 23.08 -20.75 120.33
N THR A 515 23.27 -22.05 120.49
CA THR A 515 22.43 -22.91 121.33
C THR A 515 23.07 -23.18 122.69
N ARG A 516 22.25 -23.47 123.71
CA ARG A 516 22.75 -23.89 125.02
C ARG A 516 23.34 -25.28 124.92
N ASP A 517 24.53 -25.44 125.47
CA ASP A 517 25.13 -26.75 125.67
C ASP A 517 24.23 -27.57 126.61
N THR A 518 23.68 -28.66 126.10
CA THR A 518 22.82 -29.57 126.89
C THR A 518 23.55 -30.89 127.05
N ALA A 519 24.12 -31.07 128.25
CA ALA A 519 24.60 -32.37 128.72
C ALA A 519 23.44 -33.40 128.74
N PRO A 520 23.70 -34.67 128.38
CA PRO A 520 22.65 -35.64 128.07
C PRO A 520 21.93 -36.12 129.33
N VAL A 521 20.60 -36.08 129.34
CA VAL A 521 19.76 -36.75 130.36
C VAL A 521 19.03 -37.93 129.73
N ILE A 522 19.29 -39.12 130.29
CA ILE A 522 18.71 -40.43 129.97
C ILE A 522 17.19 -40.44 130.23
N PRO A 523 16.35 -40.99 129.32
CA PRO A 523 15.01 -41.47 129.66
C PRO A 523 14.90 -43.00 129.70
N ALA A 524 13.98 -43.46 130.56
CA ALA A 524 13.61 -44.84 130.93
C ALA A 524 12.73 -45.57 129.86
N PRO A 525 12.31 -46.85 130.06
CA PRO A 525 11.98 -47.80 128.98
C PRO A 525 10.52 -47.79 128.44
N THR A 526 10.39 -48.09 127.13
CA THR A 526 9.33 -48.80 126.30
C THR A 526 7.82 -48.54 126.51
N PRO A 527 6.97 -48.52 125.45
CA PRO A 527 6.55 -49.74 124.72
C PRO A 527 6.50 -49.63 123.18
N THR A 528 6.56 -50.81 122.54
CA THR A 528 6.61 -51.06 121.09
C THR A 528 5.26 -51.52 120.55
N THR A 529 4.76 -50.95 119.43
CA THR A 529 3.81 -51.59 118.47
C THR A 529 3.72 -50.75 117.18
N PRO A 530 3.33 -51.30 116.01
CA PRO A 530 3.99 -52.34 115.21
C PRO A 530 4.62 -51.79 113.89
N SER A 531 5.51 -52.61 113.34
CA SER A 531 6.33 -52.41 112.13
C SER A 531 5.59 -52.74 110.82
N MET A 532 5.66 -51.83 109.84
CA MET A 532 5.68 -52.06 108.38
C MET A 532 6.33 -50.83 107.69
N PRO A 533 6.90 -50.94 106.48
CA PRO A 533 8.12 -51.65 106.07
C PRO A 533 9.28 -50.66 105.74
N PRO A 534 10.54 -51.11 105.57
CA PRO A 534 11.66 -50.21 105.26
C PRO A 534 11.75 -49.89 103.76
N VAL A 535 11.73 -48.59 103.44
CA VAL A 535 12.21 -48.06 102.15
C VAL A 535 13.72 -47.87 102.24
N VAL A 536 14.47 -48.61 101.43
CA VAL A 536 15.92 -48.50 101.28
C VAL A 536 16.22 -47.44 100.22
N GLN A 537 16.83 -46.31 100.60
CA GLN A 537 17.56 -45.44 99.67
C GLN A 537 19.05 -45.53 99.98
N ARG A 538 19.80 -46.02 99.00
CA ARG A 538 21.26 -46.18 98.99
C ARG A 538 21.86 -45.06 98.15
N VAL A 539 23.04 -44.57 98.54
CA VAL A 539 23.73 -43.41 97.98
C VAL A 539 24.58 -43.78 96.73
N ILE A 540 24.68 -42.81 95.79
CA ILE A 540 25.69 -42.59 94.71
C ILE A 540 25.56 -43.47 93.42
N PRO A 541 25.84 -42.99 92.16
CA PRO A 541 26.40 -41.71 91.67
C PRO A 541 25.58 -40.94 90.58
N LYS A 542 26.08 -39.73 90.34
CA LYS A 542 25.89 -38.77 89.22
C LYS A 542 25.94 -39.42 87.80
N PRO A 543 25.22 -38.89 86.79
CA PRO A 543 24.99 -39.55 85.51
C PRO A 543 26.11 -39.35 84.49
N THR A 544 26.42 -40.43 83.75
CA THR A 544 27.18 -40.46 82.50
C THR A 544 26.30 -41.18 81.46
N PRO A 545 26.24 -40.69 80.21
CA PRO A 545 25.22 -41.07 79.23
C PRO A 545 25.36 -42.50 78.71
N THR A 546 24.21 -43.12 78.41
CA THR A 546 24.11 -44.43 77.76
C THR A 546 24.28 -44.28 76.24
N PRO A 547 25.06 -45.15 75.58
CA PRO A 547 25.24 -45.13 74.13
C PRO A 547 24.00 -45.71 73.45
N THR A 548 23.53 -45.06 72.39
CA THR A 548 22.53 -45.63 71.48
C THR A 548 23.25 -46.13 70.24
N GLU A 549 22.91 -47.35 69.83
CA GLU A 549 23.46 -48.11 68.71
C GLU A 549 23.64 -47.30 67.43
N THR A 550 24.88 -47.30 66.95
CA THR A 550 25.27 -47.07 65.55
C THR A 550 24.85 -48.26 64.70
N VAL A 551 23.87 -48.07 63.82
CA VAL A 551 23.64 -48.94 62.66
C VAL A 551 24.42 -48.36 61.49
N GLU A 552 25.43 -49.11 61.04
CA GLU A 552 26.08 -48.91 59.74
C GLU A 552 25.07 -49.12 58.60
N LYS A 553 24.99 -48.17 57.67
CA LYS A 553 24.86 -48.53 56.25
C LYS A 553 25.56 -47.51 55.37
N ASP A 554 26.76 -47.92 55.02
CA ASP A 554 27.53 -47.74 53.79
C ASP A 554 27.08 -46.68 52.76
N ARG A 555 28.06 -45.90 52.32
CA ARG A 555 27.98 -44.94 51.22
C ARG A 555 28.17 -45.69 49.90
N THR A 556 27.31 -45.45 48.92
CA THR A 556 27.70 -45.52 47.51
C THR A 556 26.82 -44.58 46.68
N PRO A 557 27.36 -43.96 45.62
CA PRO A 557 26.90 -42.69 45.08
C PRO A 557 25.70 -42.88 44.13
N LYS A 558 24.69 -42.03 44.25
CA LYS A 558 23.62 -41.93 43.26
C LYS A 558 23.84 -40.69 42.41
N ALA A 559 24.37 -40.92 41.23
CA ALA A 559 24.54 -39.97 40.16
C ALA A 559 23.19 -39.45 39.63
N GLU A 560 23.27 -38.27 39.02
CA GLU A 560 22.28 -37.55 38.22
C GLU A 560 21.34 -38.44 37.39
N PRO A 561 20.06 -38.09 37.24
CA PRO A 561 19.37 -38.37 35.99
C PRO A 561 19.85 -37.32 34.97
N LYS A 562 20.78 -37.72 34.11
CA LYS A 562 20.92 -37.11 32.79
C LYS A 562 19.57 -37.26 32.07
N GLU A 563 19.05 -36.16 31.54
CA GLU A 563 18.14 -36.22 30.40
C GLU A 563 18.94 -36.71 29.18
N GLU A 564 19.03 -38.03 29.06
CA GLU A 564 19.45 -38.68 27.82
C GLU A 564 18.23 -38.70 26.89
N LYS A 565 18.34 -38.01 25.76
CA LYS A 565 17.46 -38.16 24.60
C LYS A 565 17.44 -39.63 24.20
N VAL A 566 16.42 -40.36 24.67
CA VAL A 566 16.06 -41.64 24.08
C VAL A 566 15.39 -41.31 22.76
N GLU A 567 16.17 -41.48 21.70
CA GLU A 567 15.69 -41.64 20.33
C GLU A 567 14.76 -42.86 20.29
N LYS A 568 13.46 -42.62 20.44
CA LYS A 568 12.44 -43.59 20.06
C LYS A 568 12.11 -43.38 18.60
N GLU A 569 12.97 -43.89 17.74
CA GLU A 569 12.51 -44.34 16.44
C GLU A 569 11.72 -45.64 16.63
N LYS A 570 10.39 -45.51 16.65
CA LYS A 570 9.46 -46.51 16.13
C LYS A 570 8.31 -45.80 15.44
N THR A 571 8.51 -45.62 14.14
CA THR A 571 7.57 -45.92 13.04
C THR A 571 6.18 -45.27 13.10
N PRO A 572 5.77 -44.52 12.06
CA PRO A 572 4.53 -43.76 12.08
C PRO A 572 3.33 -44.72 12.08
N LYS A 573 2.43 -44.57 13.05
CA LYS A 573 1.03 -44.93 12.81
C LYS A 573 0.31 -43.65 12.42
N ALA A 574 0.18 -43.50 11.10
CA ALA A 574 -0.72 -42.56 10.47
C ALA A 574 -2.11 -42.70 11.12
N LYS A 575 -2.48 -41.75 11.99
CA LYS A 575 -3.84 -41.27 11.95
C LYS A 575 -3.87 -40.38 10.72
N THR A 576 -4.46 -40.87 9.64
CA THR A 576 -4.84 -40.03 8.52
C THR A 576 -5.76 -38.96 9.08
N GLN A 577 -5.21 -37.78 9.42
CA GLN A 577 -6.02 -36.58 9.53
C GLN A 577 -6.62 -36.40 8.14
N ARG A 578 -7.92 -36.66 8.03
CA ARG A 578 -8.66 -36.39 6.82
C ARG A 578 -8.90 -34.89 6.80
N PHE A 579 -8.44 -34.27 5.73
CA PHE A 579 -8.72 -32.88 5.40
C PHE A 579 -9.65 -32.89 4.19
N TRP A 580 -10.49 -31.86 4.05
CA TRP A 580 -11.27 -31.64 2.83
C TRP A 580 -10.54 -30.64 1.93
N ALA A 581 -10.66 -30.77 0.62
CA ALA A 581 -9.93 -29.95 -0.34
C ALA A 581 -10.71 -28.68 -0.72
N LEU A 582 -10.14 -27.52 -0.40
CA LEU A 582 -10.71 -26.23 -0.79
C LEU A 582 -10.82 -26.08 -2.31
N MET A 583 -9.85 -26.64 -3.07
CA MET A 583 -9.89 -26.60 -4.53
C MET A 583 -11.10 -27.35 -5.11
N ASN A 584 -11.62 -28.37 -4.43
CA ASN A 584 -12.78 -29.12 -4.90
C ASN A 584 -14.06 -28.28 -4.78
N LEU A 585 -14.16 -27.43 -3.75
CA LEU A 585 -15.25 -26.45 -3.63
C LEU A 585 -15.18 -25.39 -4.72
N ILE A 586 -13.98 -24.86 -4.99
CA ILE A 586 -13.77 -23.89 -6.06
C ILE A 586 -14.15 -24.49 -7.41
N CYS A 587 -13.71 -25.71 -7.71
CA CYS A 587 -14.08 -26.43 -8.94
C CYS A 587 -15.60 -26.67 -9.05
N ALA A 588 -16.27 -27.04 -7.94
CA ALA A 588 -17.73 -27.21 -7.90
C ALA A 588 -18.46 -25.89 -8.17
N ILE A 589 -17.99 -24.77 -7.61
CA ILE A 589 -18.60 -23.46 -7.84
C ILE A 589 -18.37 -23.00 -9.28
N VAL A 590 -17.15 -23.13 -9.80
CA VAL A 590 -16.82 -22.73 -11.17
C VAL A 590 -17.60 -23.55 -12.21
N THR A 591 -17.75 -24.87 -12.02
CA THR A 591 -18.56 -25.71 -12.91
C THR A 591 -20.03 -25.29 -12.95
N VAL A 592 -20.61 -24.96 -11.79
CA VAL A 592 -21.99 -24.44 -11.69
C VAL A 592 -22.11 -23.08 -12.36
N LEU A 593 -21.14 -22.18 -12.17
CA LEU A 593 -21.12 -20.86 -12.80
C LEU A 593 -21.08 -20.94 -14.33
N PHE A 594 -20.24 -21.81 -14.90
CA PHE A 594 -20.23 -22.04 -16.35
C PHE A 594 -21.55 -22.62 -16.86
N GLY A 595 -22.18 -23.52 -16.09
CA GLY A 595 -23.52 -24.04 -16.40
C GLY A 595 -24.59 -22.94 -16.41
N LEU A 596 -24.58 -22.06 -15.40
CA LEU A 596 -25.51 -20.92 -15.29
C LEU A 596 -25.27 -19.88 -16.39
N LEU A 597 -24.01 -19.56 -16.71
CA LEU A 597 -23.65 -18.65 -17.79
C LEU A 597 -24.17 -19.15 -19.14
N LEU A 598 -24.13 -20.46 -19.41
CA LEU A 598 -24.71 -21.07 -20.60
C LEU A 598 -26.25 -20.93 -20.65
N LEU A 599 -26.93 -20.97 -19.49
CA LEU A 599 -28.38 -20.80 -19.40
C LEU A 599 -28.82 -19.34 -19.54
N ILE A 600 -28.06 -18.39 -18.98
CA ILE A 600 -28.36 -16.95 -19.01
C ILE A 600 -28.13 -16.36 -20.41
N SER A 601 -27.28 -16.97 -21.23
CA SER A 601 -26.99 -16.54 -22.61
C SER A 601 -28.21 -16.52 -23.57
N LYS A 602 -29.41 -16.85 -23.08
CA LYS A 602 -30.70 -16.77 -23.79
C LYS A 602 -31.64 -15.64 -23.29
N ARG A 603 -31.23 -14.76 -22.37
CA ARG A 603 -32.18 -13.82 -21.72
C ARG A 603 -31.97 -12.33 -22.02
N HIS A 604 -31.31 -11.99 -23.13
CA HIS A 604 -31.21 -10.61 -23.63
C HIS A 604 -31.48 -10.56 -25.13
N LYS A 605 -32.74 -10.79 -25.48
CA LYS A 605 -33.50 -10.17 -26.58
C LYS A 605 -34.95 -10.59 -26.30
N ASP A 606 -35.92 -9.76 -26.68
CA ASP A 606 -37.35 -9.83 -26.34
C ASP A 606 -37.73 -8.91 -25.16
N GLU A 607 -37.29 -7.65 -25.22
CA GLU A 607 -38.12 -6.49 -24.88
C GLU A 607 -37.91 -5.50 -26.03
N ASP A 608 -39.00 -5.05 -26.62
CA ASP A 608 -39.17 -4.22 -27.82
C ASP A 608 -39.55 -5.02 -29.08
N ASP A 609 -40.66 -4.60 -29.67
CA ASP A 609 -41.37 -5.11 -30.86
C ASP A 609 -42.56 -6.06 -30.59
N GLU A 610 -43.50 -5.59 -29.77
CA GLU A 610 -44.94 -5.80 -30.05
C GLU A 610 -45.50 -4.51 -30.69
N GLU A 611 -45.72 -4.51 -32.01
CA GLU A 611 -46.99 -4.08 -32.63
C GLU A 611 -46.95 -4.30 -34.17
N GLU A 612 -48.03 -4.93 -34.67
CA GLU A 612 -48.54 -4.95 -36.05
C GLU A 612 -47.65 -5.56 -37.16
N ASP A 613 -47.96 -6.79 -37.58
CA ASP A 613 -48.85 -6.98 -38.73
C ASP A 613 -49.14 -8.47 -38.99
N ASP A 614 -50.42 -8.76 -39.17
CA ASP A 614 -50.96 -10.06 -39.54
C ASP A 614 -50.93 -10.24 -41.07
N GLU A 615 -50.99 -11.51 -41.44
CA GLU A 615 -51.35 -12.04 -42.75
C GLU A 615 -50.26 -12.36 -43.80
N THR A 616 -50.28 -13.67 -44.10
CA THR A 616 -49.87 -14.37 -45.32
C THR A 616 -48.40 -14.73 -45.49
N LYS A 617 -48.09 -16.02 -45.30
CA LYS A 617 -47.80 -16.88 -46.46
C LYS A 617 -47.89 -18.37 -46.17
N GLN A 618 -48.44 -19.05 -47.16
CA GLN A 618 -48.60 -20.48 -47.31
C GLN A 618 -47.24 -21.18 -47.45
N GLN A 619 -47.14 -22.35 -46.82
CA GLN A 619 -46.59 -23.61 -47.35
C GLN A 619 -45.57 -23.51 -48.50
N ALA A 620 -44.31 -23.78 -48.17
CA ALA A 620 -43.37 -24.46 -49.07
C ALA A 620 -42.42 -25.32 -48.21
N THR A 621 -42.54 -26.64 -48.37
CA THR A 621 -41.66 -27.65 -47.78
C THR A 621 -40.29 -27.63 -48.46
N THR A 622 -39.23 -27.32 -47.73
CA THR A 622 -37.83 -27.57 -48.12
C THR A 622 -37.02 -28.01 -46.90
N ASN A 623 -35.97 -28.78 -47.13
CA ASN A 623 -35.15 -29.50 -46.13
C ASN A 623 -34.52 -28.64 -45.01
N GLU A 624 -34.73 -27.33 -45.02
CA GLU A 624 -34.23 -26.35 -44.04
C GLU A 624 -35.00 -26.42 -42.70
N ASP A 625 -36.28 -26.78 -42.72
CA ASP A 625 -37.08 -26.92 -41.49
C ASP A 625 -36.61 -28.09 -40.61
N GLU A 626 -36.09 -29.17 -41.22
CA GLU A 626 -35.54 -30.32 -40.47
C GLU A 626 -34.17 -30.00 -39.85
N GLU A 627 -33.35 -29.16 -40.49
CA GLU A 627 -32.05 -28.71 -39.96
C GLU A 627 -32.24 -27.72 -38.81
N GLN A 628 -33.14 -26.74 -38.95
CA GLN A 628 -33.46 -25.80 -37.85
C GLN A 628 -34.10 -26.49 -36.64
N GLU A 629 -34.92 -27.54 -36.85
CA GLU A 629 -35.47 -28.32 -35.75
C GLU A 629 -34.40 -29.23 -35.09
N GLN A 630 -33.44 -29.76 -35.86
CA GLN A 630 -32.29 -30.48 -35.32
C GLN A 630 -31.34 -29.58 -34.52
N GLU A 631 -31.11 -28.35 -34.94
CA GLU A 631 -30.24 -27.38 -34.24
C GLU A 631 -30.85 -26.89 -32.94
N LYS A 632 -32.16 -26.60 -32.92
CA LYS A 632 -32.89 -26.32 -31.68
C LYS A 632 -32.81 -27.49 -30.69
N LYS A 633 -32.90 -28.74 -31.16
CA LYS A 633 -32.74 -29.95 -30.32
C LYS A 633 -31.30 -30.10 -29.80
N ARG A 634 -30.27 -29.78 -30.60
CA ARG A 634 -28.85 -29.84 -30.21
C ARG A 634 -28.46 -28.75 -29.20
N GLY A 635 -28.94 -27.52 -29.38
CA GLY A 635 -28.75 -26.43 -28.41
C GLY A 635 -29.50 -26.64 -27.10
N LEU A 636 -30.66 -27.30 -27.13
CA LEU A 636 -31.36 -27.75 -25.92
C LEU A 636 -30.59 -28.89 -25.24
N PHE A 637 -30.06 -29.84 -26.01
CA PHE A 637 -29.29 -30.98 -25.50
C PHE A 637 -27.99 -30.54 -24.80
N THR A 638 -27.23 -29.58 -25.36
CA THR A 638 -26.00 -29.06 -24.74
C THR A 638 -26.26 -28.32 -23.44
N ARG A 639 -27.37 -27.58 -23.33
CA ARG A 639 -27.79 -26.91 -22.08
C ARG A 639 -28.20 -27.92 -21.02
N VAL A 640 -29.00 -28.93 -21.39
CA VAL A 640 -29.37 -30.02 -20.47
C VAL A 640 -28.12 -30.77 -20.00
N LEU A 641 -27.17 -31.04 -20.91
CA LEU A 641 -25.90 -31.68 -20.58
C LEU A 641 -25.05 -30.84 -19.62
N ALA A 642 -24.95 -29.52 -19.84
CA ALA A 642 -24.22 -28.61 -18.94
C ALA A 642 -24.83 -28.55 -17.53
N VAL A 643 -26.16 -28.59 -17.44
CA VAL A 643 -26.87 -28.66 -16.15
C VAL A 643 -26.62 -30.00 -15.46
N LEU A 644 -26.67 -31.12 -16.21
CA LEU A 644 -26.38 -32.44 -15.66
C LEU A 644 -24.95 -32.52 -15.12
N ILE A 645 -23.95 -31.99 -15.83
CA ILE A 645 -22.55 -31.97 -15.39
C ILE A 645 -22.39 -31.08 -14.14
N ALA A 646 -23.06 -29.93 -14.07
CA ALA A 646 -23.06 -29.07 -12.89
C ALA A 646 -23.65 -29.77 -11.66
N ILE A 647 -24.79 -30.45 -11.82
CA ILE A 647 -25.42 -31.26 -10.75
C ILE A 647 -24.49 -32.39 -10.32
N VAL A 648 -23.90 -33.12 -11.28
CA VAL A 648 -22.94 -34.19 -10.99
C VAL A 648 -21.73 -33.66 -10.23
N SER A 649 -21.22 -32.47 -10.56
CA SER A 649 -20.09 -31.86 -9.84
C SER A 649 -20.43 -31.54 -8.38
N VAL A 650 -21.63 -31.00 -8.11
CA VAL A 650 -22.09 -30.72 -6.74
C VAL A 650 -22.31 -32.01 -5.95
N VAL A 651 -22.94 -33.02 -6.57
CA VAL A 651 -23.14 -34.33 -5.94
C VAL A 651 -21.79 -35.01 -5.66
N PHE A 652 -20.86 -34.96 -6.61
CA PHE A 652 -19.52 -35.52 -6.45
C PHE A 652 -18.78 -34.83 -5.30
N PHE A 653 -18.81 -33.49 -5.25
CA PHE A 653 -18.25 -32.71 -4.14
C PHE A 653 -18.85 -33.09 -2.79
N LEU A 654 -20.19 -33.20 -2.68
CA LEU A 654 -20.86 -33.56 -1.42
C LEU A 654 -20.60 -35.01 -0.99
N VAL A 655 -20.27 -35.90 -1.93
CA VAL A 655 -19.95 -37.31 -1.64
C VAL A 655 -18.47 -37.48 -1.27
N THR A 656 -17.57 -36.68 -1.85
CA THR A 656 -16.12 -36.79 -1.62
C THR A 656 -15.60 -35.89 -0.51
N GLU A 657 -16.24 -34.74 -0.27
CA GLU A 657 -15.81 -33.74 0.71
C GLU A 657 -16.67 -33.70 1.95
N ASP A 658 -16.03 -33.65 3.12
CA ASP A 658 -16.66 -33.41 4.41
C ASP A 658 -16.21 -32.06 4.96
N MET A 659 -17.05 -31.03 4.76
CA MET A 659 -16.76 -29.66 5.16
C MET A 659 -16.66 -29.46 6.69
N SER A 660 -16.97 -30.48 7.50
CA SER A 660 -16.74 -30.42 8.95
C SER A 660 -15.27 -30.62 9.35
N LEU A 661 -14.43 -31.09 8.40
CA LEU A 661 -13.01 -31.31 8.61
C LEU A 661 -12.19 -30.02 8.39
N ALA A 662 -10.93 -30.01 8.84
CA ALA A 662 -10.00 -28.91 8.52
C ALA A 662 -9.66 -28.94 7.02
N TRP A 663 -9.48 -27.77 6.42
CA TRP A 663 -9.24 -27.68 4.97
C TRP A 663 -7.77 -27.92 4.61
N THR A 664 -7.55 -28.53 3.45
CA THR A 664 -6.27 -28.63 2.73
C THR A 664 -6.43 -28.03 1.33
N TRP A 665 -5.32 -27.75 0.64
CA TRP A 665 -5.37 -27.14 -0.68
C TRP A 665 -5.89 -28.10 -1.76
N THR A 666 -5.42 -29.35 -1.77
CA THR A 666 -5.81 -30.40 -2.73
C THR A 666 -5.86 -31.77 -2.06
N ASP A 667 -6.54 -32.71 -2.71
CA ASP A 667 -6.62 -34.12 -2.30
C ASP A 667 -6.63 -35.07 -3.51
N GLN A 668 -6.88 -36.36 -3.25
CA GLN A 668 -6.94 -37.41 -4.28
C GLN A 668 -8.12 -37.23 -5.27
N TRP A 669 -9.17 -36.50 -4.87
CA TRP A 669 -10.35 -36.25 -5.69
C TRP A 669 -10.25 -34.95 -6.51
N THR A 670 -9.29 -34.06 -6.19
CA THR A 670 -9.06 -32.81 -6.92
C THR A 670 -8.81 -33.02 -8.41
N ILE A 671 -8.09 -34.06 -8.81
CA ILE A 671 -7.86 -34.34 -10.23
C ILE A 671 -9.17 -34.63 -10.96
N TRP A 672 -10.09 -35.38 -10.33
CA TRP A 672 -11.40 -35.67 -10.90
C TRP A 672 -12.29 -34.43 -10.98
N MET A 673 -12.24 -33.56 -9.96
CA MET A 673 -12.97 -32.29 -9.96
C MET A 673 -12.48 -31.32 -11.03
N VAL A 674 -11.16 -31.25 -11.26
CA VAL A 674 -10.57 -30.46 -12.35
C VAL A 674 -10.98 -31.03 -13.72
N VAL A 675 -11.01 -32.36 -13.88
CA VAL A 675 -11.48 -32.99 -15.13
C VAL A 675 -12.96 -32.67 -15.40
N ILE A 676 -13.83 -32.77 -14.39
CA ILE A 676 -15.24 -32.38 -14.51
C ILE A 676 -15.36 -30.90 -14.88
N GLY A 677 -14.53 -30.04 -14.27
CA GLY A 677 -14.36 -28.63 -14.62
C GLY A 677 -14.01 -28.38 -16.08
N LEU A 678 -12.99 -29.07 -16.58
CA LEU A 678 -12.54 -28.93 -17.96
C LEU A 678 -13.58 -29.42 -18.96
N VAL A 679 -14.28 -30.52 -18.67
CA VAL A 679 -15.39 -31.01 -19.50
C VAL A 679 -16.50 -29.96 -19.56
N GLN A 680 -16.85 -29.33 -18.43
CA GLN A 680 -17.84 -28.26 -18.38
C GLN A 680 -17.43 -27.03 -19.20
N ILE A 681 -16.14 -26.66 -19.17
CA ILE A 681 -15.60 -25.56 -19.98
C ILE A 681 -15.69 -25.90 -21.48
N VAL A 682 -15.35 -27.13 -21.87
CA VAL A 682 -15.50 -27.59 -23.26
C VAL A 682 -16.97 -27.54 -23.70
N VAL A 683 -17.90 -28.04 -22.87
CA VAL A 683 -19.34 -27.96 -23.15
C VAL A 683 -19.81 -26.50 -23.22
N PHE A 684 -19.27 -25.61 -22.40
CA PHE A 684 -19.54 -24.17 -22.45
C PHE A 684 -19.13 -23.55 -23.79
N PHE A 685 -17.90 -23.78 -24.25
CA PHE A 685 -17.43 -23.22 -25.51
C PHE A 685 -18.09 -23.88 -26.72
N VAL A 686 -18.34 -25.19 -26.70
CA VAL A 686 -19.11 -25.86 -27.76
C VAL A 686 -20.55 -25.32 -27.77
N GLY A 687 -21.19 -25.14 -26.62
CA GLY A 687 -22.52 -24.54 -26.55
C GLY A 687 -22.59 -23.07 -26.99
N ARG A 688 -21.48 -22.33 -26.89
CA ARG A 688 -21.38 -20.93 -27.35
C ARG A 688 -20.99 -20.80 -28.83
N LYS A 689 -20.14 -21.67 -29.35
CA LYS A 689 -19.65 -21.61 -30.75
C LYS A 689 -20.75 -21.89 -31.78
N TRP A 690 -21.84 -22.53 -31.37
CA TRP A 690 -23.05 -22.71 -32.18
C TRP A 690 -23.92 -21.45 -32.25
N LYS A 691 -23.54 -20.36 -31.56
CA LYS A 691 -24.18 -19.04 -31.66
C LYS A 691 -23.46 -18.11 -32.64
N ASN A 692 -22.26 -18.47 -33.09
CA ASN A 692 -21.43 -17.65 -33.98
C ASN A 692 -21.45 -18.13 -35.44
N VAL A 693 -22.35 -19.06 -35.79
CA VAL A 693 -22.54 -19.48 -37.19
C VAL A 693 -23.72 -18.74 -37.84
N ASP A 694 -24.48 -17.98 -37.05
CA ASP A 694 -25.69 -17.28 -37.51
C ASP A 694 -25.49 -15.78 -37.80
N ASP A 695 -24.28 -15.23 -37.60
CA ASP A 695 -24.02 -13.77 -37.73
C ASP A 695 -23.03 -13.41 -38.88
N ASP A 696 -22.55 -14.38 -39.68
CA ASP A 696 -21.48 -14.14 -40.69
C ASP A 696 -21.99 -13.90 -42.13
N ASP A 697 -23.29 -13.76 -42.37
CA ASP A 697 -23.87 -13.61 -43.73
C ASP A 697 -24.41 -12.20 -44.10
N GLU A 698 -24.07 -11.12 -43.36
CA GLU A 698 -24.60 -9.77 -43.64
C GLU A 698 -23.60 -8.64 -43.99
N ASP A 699 -22.30 -8.90 -44.13
CA ASP A 699 -21.33 -7.84 -44.48
C ASP A 699 -20.61 -8.07 -45.83
N GLU A 700 -21.35 -8.14 -46.93
CA GLU A 700 -20.75 -8.02 -48.27
C GLU A 700 -21.71 -7.42 -49.33
N GLN A 701 -22.25 -6.22 -49.10
CA GLN A 701 -22.81 -5.40 -50.19
C GLN A 701 -23.05 -3.91 -49.83
N ALA A 702 -21.99 -3.10 -49.77
CA ALA A 702 -22.12 -1.64 -49.80
C ALA A 702 -20.85 -0.93 -50.30
N GLN A 703 -20.40 -1.22 -51.54
CA GLN A 703 -19.52 -0.33 -52.29
C GLN A 703 -19.90 -0.33 -53.78
N GLN A 704 -20.90 0.48 -54.13
CA GLN A 704 -21.05 1.15 -55.43
C GLN A 704 -22.19 2.17 -55.36
N ALA A 705 -21.85 3.44 -55.15
CA ALA A 705 -22.63 4.62 -55.53
C ALA A 705 -21.66 5.80 -55.69
#